data_AF-A0A1D2VKL7-F1
#
_entry.id   AF-A0A1D2VKL7-F1
#
_cell.length_a   1.000
_cell.length_b   1.000
_cell.length_c   1.000
_cell.angle_alpha   90.00
_cell.angle_beta   90.00
_cell.angle_gamma   90.00
#
_symmetry.space_group_name_H-M   'P 1'
#
loop_
_entity.id
_entity.type
_entity.pdbx_description
1 polymer ?
#
loop_
_entity_poly.entity_id
_entity_poly.type
_entity_poly.pdbx_seq_one_letter_code
_entity_poly.pdbx_strand_id
1 'polypeptide(L)'
;MPPSAKKTIASFSDERFQAVVLTDSFEKKFAPLTYNLPRCLLPLCNIPLIEYTLEFLSKNKISEVFLMCSSQHYLKIKDYISTSKWSNNKSSPSSNNNNNSSDNYFQIKLILTKDSNSVGDVLREIDTKNIIQNDFLLIYGDIISNIDLQKPLDYHRLIKKNDRNHIMTMILLNSSENHCSSNNTSSISYNTNYSSFSSFNKCIYYDKINPINKKQSSISLDLDLFNNNDLSDFYISNNLIDPHIDICSPNIPLLFQEYFEYNNLRSDFVNGILSSDLLKRSIYAYILNNNNCNKNNIINYATRIDSFQTYDSISKDILQRFTYPLTLDSNLLSINNEIQFYSHFETSLNNIYKQKNVILSQNSKLLSNILIGNNTLVQNNALIKNSIIGKNCKIGKNTKILNSYIFDNSIVHENCLILNSLIASNSVIHKNTKLNSNCIIGYNCIVDQNISLPKNTKIIDNKNYSLIDNQFCNSSQDSFYPDDNDDDDLQDTDDSTKRLKKSSLSNDDTLSDLLGPAGKGYLYLSDNDDSDVDDIDLNRLNSQKSDDSDAEFDSNYSLDLEQEHLLDKELGDDLFDRSNENNHQADREFKKEALATFNRSFINNHDLDTTILEINTLRMSYNVGYNEVRNATIISIFNRIESLIANDNMKFQEFCLKVMNQWIPLFRRQIFDQKDKNDFLDQLIKISKKYPNLGDKLVYMTIDSVYNNDIVLEDDILNWFDENQKNIKNQLVVKYVDWLRNAESESESENDDGE
;
A
#
# COMPACT_ATOMS: atom_id res chain seq x y z
N MET A 1 -28.03 53.92 -27.57
CA MET A 1 -27.56 52.64 -28.15
C MET A 1 -26.21 52.32 -27.51
N PRO A 2 -25.99 51.15 -26.89
CA PRO A 2 -24.68 50.76 -26.41
C PRO A 2 -23.73 50.44 -27.58
N PRO A 3 -22.40 50.63 -27.45
CA PRO A 3 -21.44 50.26 -28.48
C PRO A 3 -21.32 48.74 -28.61
N SER A 4 -21.10 48.26 -29.83
CA SER A 4 -21.01 46.82 -30.11
C SER A 4 -19.70 46.22 -29.60
N ALA A 5 -19.81 45.16 -28.80
CA ALA A 5 -18.68 44.42 -28.26
C ALA A 5 -17.95 43.62 -29.36
N LYS A 6 -16.97 44.24 -30.02
CA LYS A 6 -15.98 43.51 -30.81
C LYS A 6 -15.16 42.65 -29.85
N LYS A 7 -15.22 41.33 -30.01
CA LYS A 7 -14.41 40.37 -29.23
C LYS A 7 -12.92 40.67 -29.41
N THR A 8 -12.28 41.23 -28.38
CA THR A 8 -10.83 41.22 -28.22
C THR A 8 -10.38 39.80 -27.89
N ILE A 9 -10.22 38.98 -28.93
CA ILE A 9 -9.47 37.72 -28.84
C ILE A 9 -7.99 38.13 -28.70
N ALA A 10 -7.58 38.36 -27.45
CA ALA A 10 -6.19 38.66 -27.12
C ALA A 10 -5.37 37.36 -27.26
N SER A 11 -4.67 37.23 -28.38
CA SER A 11 -3.73 36.13 -28.62
C SER A 11 -2.47 36.32 -27.76
N PHE A 12 -2.52 35.88 -26.51
CA PHE A 12 -1.34 35.77 -25.65
C PHE A 12 -0.55 34.50 -26.00
N SER A 13 0.65 34.67 -26.53
CA SER A 13 1.53 33.62 -27.05
C SER A 13 2.73 33.29 -26.16
N ASP A 14 2.87 33.95 -25.02
CA ASP A 14 4.13 34.02 -24.26
C ASP A 14 3.99 33.65 -22.76
N GLU A 15 2.96 32.90 -22.39
CA GLU A 15 2.96 32.17 -21.11
C GLU A 15 3.93 30.97 -21.21
N ARG A 16 5.07 31.06 -20.53
CA ARG A 16 6.02 29.95 -20.38
C ARG A 16 5.38 28.82 -19.56
N PHE A 17 4.74 27.88 -20.23
CA PHE A 17 4.16 26.70 -19.57
C PHE A 17 5.28 25.78 -19.07
N GLN A 18 5.20 25.39 -17.80
CA GLN A 18 6.19 24.60 -17.07
C GLN A 18 5.63 23.19 -16.81
N ALA A 19 6.51 22.18 -16.76
CA ALA A 19 6.15 20.84 -16.31
C ALA A 19 7.04 20.37 -15.16
N VAL A 20 6.42 19.66 -14.20
CA VAL A 20 7.08 18.90 -13.15
C VAL A 20 6.98 17.42 -13.50
N VAL A 21 8.12 16.75 -13.58
CA VAL A 21 8.20 15.30 -13.74
C VAL A 21 8.74 14.67 -12.47
N LEU A 22 7.92 13.84 -11.84
CA LEU A 22 8.30 12.96 -10.74
C LEU A 22 9.11 11.81 -11.34
N THR A 23 10.44 11.84 -11.19
CA THR A 23 11.33 10.78 -11.75
C THR A 23 11.42 9.54 -10.86
N ASP A 24 10.81 9.61 -9.69
CA ASP A 24 10.52 8.49 -8.81
C ASP A 24 8.99 8.34 -8.68
N SER A 25 8.55 7.14 -8.37
CA SER A 25 7.15 6.80 -8.13
C SER A 25 6.88 6.34 -6.71
N PHE A 26 7.93 6.10 -5.91
CA PHE A 26 7.88 5.64 -4.51
C PHE A 26 7.19 4.27 -4.26
N GLU A 27 6.55 3.67 -5.28
CA GLU A 27 5.95 2.34 -5.23
C GLU A 27 6.98 1.21 -5.33
N LYS A 28 6.96 0.26 -4.38
CA LYS A 28 7.76 -0.98 -4.41
C LYS A 28 7.34 -2.00 -5.49
N LYS A 29 6.34 -1.72 -6.34
CA LYS A 29 5.78 -2.66 -7.35
C LYS A 29 6.78 -3.21 -8.38
N PHE A 30 7.91 -2.51 -8.61
CA PHE A 30 9.01 -2.96 -9.47
C PHE A 30 10.24 -3.45 -8.70
N ALA A 31 10.13 -3.63 -7.37
CA ALA A 31 11.12 -4.37 -6.61
C ALA A 31 11.18 -5.83 -7.13
N PRO A 32 12.37 -6.43 -7.24
CA PRO A 32 13.65 -5.90 -6.77
C PRO A 32 14.49 -5.14 -7.82
N LEU A 33 13.97 -4.86 -9.02
CA LEU A 33 14.73 -4.21 -10.10
C LEU A 33 15.11 -2.76 -9.77
N THR A 34 14.22 -2.04 -9.08
CA THR A 34 14.35 -0.61 -8.76
C THR A 34 15.56 -0.26 -7.89
N TYR A 35 16.01 -1.17 -7.03
CA TYR A 35 17.19 -0.96 -6.18
C TYR A 35 18.46 -0.65 -6.99
N ASN A 36 18.62 -1.27 -8.16
CA ASN A 36 19.80 -1.07 -9.02
C ASN A 36 19.61 0.05 -10.05
N LEU A 37 18.42 0.22 -10.63
CA LEU A 37 18.11 1.29 -11.59
C LEU A 37 16.74 1.91 -11.28
N PRO A 38 16.61 3.25 -11.19
CA PRO A 38 15.33 3.90 -10.95
C PRO A 38 14.32 3.55 -12.04
N ARG A 39 13.03 3.48 -11.67
CA ARG A 39 11.90 3.09 -12.53
C ARG A 39 11.91 3.81 -13.89
N CYS A 40 12.15 5.12 -13.91
CA CYS A 40 12.18 5.91 -15.15
C CYS A 40 13.38 5.62 -16.08
N LEU A 41 14.39 4.88 -15.65
CA LEU A 41 15.50 4.40 -16.49
C LEU A 41 15.38 2.92 -16.92
N LEU A 42 14.29 2.23 -16.55
CA LEU A 42 14.04 0.86 -17.02
C LEU A 42 13.79 0.85 -18.56
N PRO A 43 14.33 -0.14 -19.32
CA PRO A 43 14.34 -0.12 -20.78
C PRO A 43 13.11 -0.80 -21.42
N LEU A 44 12.03 -0.05 -21.62
CA LEU A 44 10.88 -0.50 -22.41
C LEU A 44 11.23 -0.52 -23.89
N CYS A 45 11.02 -1.65 -24.58
CA CYS A 45 11.36 -1.81 -26.00
C CYS A 45 12.81 -1.37 -26.35
N ASN A 46 13.76 -1.59 -25.42
CA ASN A 46 15.17 -1.19 -25.46
C ASN A 46 15.46 0.33 -25.35
N ILE A 47 14.48 1.10 -24.87
CA ILE A 47 14.52 2.56 -24.69
C ILE A 47 14.10 2.91 -23.24
N PRO A 48 14.86 3.72 -22.49
CA PRO A 48 14.49 4.13 -21.13
C PRO A 48 13.15 4.90 -21.08
N LEU A 49 12.31 4.62 -20.07
CA LEU A 49 10.97 5.23 -19.92
C LEU A 49 10.97 6.76 -19.98
N ILE A 50 11.98 7.41 -19.39
CA ILE A 50 12.11 8.87 -19.37
C ILE A 50 12.17 9.50 -20.77
N GLU A 51 12.63 8.78 -21.81
CA GLU A 51 12.63 9.32 -23.18
C GLU A 51 11.23 9.39 -23.78
N TYR A 52 10.31 8.49 -23.41
CA TYR A 52 8.91 8.54 -23.84
C TYR A 52 8.18 9.74 -23.23
N THR A 53 8.43 10.05 -21.95
CA THR A 53 7.86 11.25 -21.31
C THR A 53 8.49 12.53 -21.86
N LEU A 54 9.82 12.61 -21.99
CA LEU A 54 10.48 13.80 -22.54
C LEU A 54 10.07 14.09 -24.00
N GLU A 55 9.88 13.06 -24.83
CA GLU A 55 9.37 13.23 -26.20
C GLU A 55 7.89 13.68 -26.24
N PHE A 56 7.06 13.20 -25.30
CA PHE A 56 5.69 13.69 -25.12
C PHE A 56 5.65 15.18 -24.70
N LEU A 57 6.55 15.61 -23.80
CA LEU A 57 6.69 17.01 -23.39
C LEU A 57 7.20 17.88 -24.55
N SER A 58 8.14 17.36 -25.36
CA SER A 58 8.67 17.99 -26.58
C SER A 58 7.58 18.27 -27.60
N LYS A 59 6.80 17.23 -27.95
CA LYS A 59 5.68 17.31 -28.89
C LYS A 59 4.68 18.40 -28.52
N ASN A 60 4.46 18.61 -27.22
CA ASN A 60 3.54 19.59 -26.67
C ASN A 60 4.14 20.99 -26.46
N LYS A 61 5.40 21.24 -26.87
CA LYS A 61 6.07 22.55 -26.86
C LYS A 61 6.10 23.25 -25.50
N ILE A 62 6.30 22.46 -24.46
CA ILE A 62 6.53 22.94 -23.09
C ILE A 62 7.85 23.72 -23.05
N SER A 63 8.02 24.67 -22.13
CA SER A 63 9.16 25.62 -22.15
C SER A 63 10.27 25.27 -21.16
N GLU A 64 9.91 24.82 -19.96
CA GLU A 64 10.83 24.39 -18.91
C GLU A 64 10.30 23.10 -18.28
N VAL A 65 11.20 22.14 -18.04
CA VAL A 65 10.87 20.84 -17.43
C VAL A 65 11.73 20.64 -16.19
N PHE A 66 11.07 20.51 -15.05
CA PHE A 66 11.69 20.29 -13.75
C PHE A 66 11.62 18.80 -13.41
N LEU A 67 12.78 18.16 -13.32
CA LEU A 67 12.90 16.74 -12.97
C LEU A 67 13.20 16.64 -11.48
N MET A 68 12.25 16.09 -10.73
CA MET A 68 12.38 15.87 -9.28
C MET A 68 12.98 14.49 -9.05
N CYS A 69 14.14 14.43 -8.39
CA CYS A 69 14.93 13.20 -8.24
C CYS A 69 15.31 12.94 -6.78
N SER A 70 14.86 11.80 -6.25
CA SER A 70 15.27 11.22 -4.97
C SER A 70 16.79 11.11 -4.85
N SER A 71 17.33 11.37 -3.66
CA SER A 71 18.77 11.37 -3.35
C SER A 71 19.52 10.13 -3.88
N GLN A 72 18.98 8.92 -3.66
CA GLN A 72 19.56 7.64 -4.10
C GLN A 72 19.69 7.49 -5.62
N HIS A 73 18.92 8.23 -6.40
CA HIS A 73 18.79 8.07 -7.86
C HIS A 73 19.27 9.28 -8.67
N TYR A 74 19.38 10.45 -8.04
CA TYR A 74 19.81 11.71 -8.64
C TYR A 74 21.08 11.59 -9.51
N LEU A 75 22.13 10.91 -9.03
CA LEU A 75 23.38 10.75 -9.79
C LEU A 75 23.17 9.99 -11.12
N LYS A 76 22.52 8.83 -11.07
CA LYS A 76 22.27 7.98 -12.26
C LYS A 76 21.40 8.71 -13.30
N ILE A 77 20.41 9.47 -12.84
CA ILE A 77 19.51 10.26 -13.70
C ILE A 77 20.26 11.46 -14.32
N LYS A 78 21.07 12.16 -13.52
CA LYS A 78 21.93 13.27 -13.98
C LYS A 78 22.96 12.84 -15.02
N ASP A 79 23.63 11.71 -14.78
CA ASP A 79 24.61 11.16 -15.71
C ASP A 79 23.94 10.77 -17.03
N TYR A 80 22.81 10.06 -16.97
CA TYR A 80 22.00 9.73 -18.15
C TYR A 80 21.61 10.97 -18.96
N ILE A 81 21.04 11.99 -18.31
CA ILE A 81 20.63 13.23 -18.97
C ILE A 81 21.82 13.97 -19.55
N SER A 82 23.00 13.94 -18.91
CA SER A 82 24.20 14.55 -19.48
C SER A 82 24.61 13.91 -20.83
N THR A 83 24.37 12.61 -20.98
CA THR A 83 24.63 11.85 -22.22
C THR A 83 23.50 11.89 -23.26
N SER A 84 22.28 12.26 -22.84
CA SER A 84 21.10 12.26 -23.72
C SER A 84 21.07 13.45 -24.69
N LYS A 85 20.18 13.39 -25.68
CA LYS A 85 19.97 14.47 -26.66
C LYS A 85 19.58 15.81 -26.02
N TRP A 86 19.01 15.78 -24.81
CA TRP A 86 18.42 16.94 -24.12
C TRP A 86 19.44 17.84 -23.40
N SER A 87 20.72 17.44 -23.26
CA SER A 87 21.75 18.25 -22.58
C SER A 87 22.33 19.39 -23.41
N ASN A 88 22.16 19.35 -24.74
CA ASN A 88 22.86 20.22 -25.70
C ASN A 88 22.41 21.70 -25.72
N ASN A 89 21.47 22.11 -24.85
CA ASN A 89 20.94 23.47 -24.74
C ASN A 89 21.92 24.50 -24.11
N LYS A 90 23.23 24.37 -24.39
CA LYS A 90 24.29 25.29 -23.95
C LYS A 90 24.91 26.07 -25.12
N SER A 91 24.07 26.78 -25.87
CA SER A 91 24.53 27.83 -26.79
C SER A 91 23.71 29.11 -26.58
N SER A 92 24.41 30.20 -26.29
CA SER A 92 23.82 31.54 -26.12
C SER A 92 23.34 32.10 -27.47
N PRO A 93 22.36 33.03 -27.49
CA PRO A 93 21.94 33.70 -28.72
C PRO A 93 23.05 34.59 -29.28
N SER A 94 23.82 34.05 -30.23
CA SER A 94 24.87 34.76 -30.96
C SER A 94 24.82 34.40 -32.44
N SER A 95 24.38 35.37 -33.24
CA SER A 95 24.45 35.45 -34.72
C SER A 95 25.02 34.23 -35.46
N ASN A 96 24.12 33.48 -36.11
CA ASN A 96 24.08 33.51 -37.57
C ASN A 96 22.73 33.01 -38.09
N ASN A 97 22.05 33.84 -38.89
CA ASN A 97 20.89 33.41 -39.65
C ASN A 97 21.33 32.45 -40.76
N ASN A 98 20.64 31.31 -40.92
CA ASN A 98 20.01 30.94 -42.18
C ASN A 98 19.14 29.67 -42.03
N ASN A 99 17.85 29.92 -41.81
CA ASN A 99 16.70 29.13 -42.27
C ASN A 99 16.53 27.65 -41.82
N ASN A 100 15.44 27.44 -41.07
CA ASN A 100 14.59 26.24 -41.08
C ASN A 100 14.97 25.00 -40.23
N SER A 101 15.15 25.19 -38.92
CA SER A 101 14.68 24.23 -37.90
C SER A 101 14.47 24.93 -36.54
N SER A 102 13.29 25.49 -36.31
CA SER A 102 12.94 26.19 -35.06
C SER A 102 12.44 25.21 -33.98
N ASP A 103 13.22 24.16 -33.75
CA ASP A 103 12.91 23.10 -32.79
C ASP A 103 13.41 23.54 -31.41
N ASN A 104 12.58 24.37 -30.75
CA ASN A 104 12.86 24.91 -29.42
C ASN A 104 12.83 23.79 -28.36
N TYR A 105 13.96 23.11 -28.16
CA TYR A 105 14.17 22.20 -27.04
C TYR A 105 13.95 22.93 -25.71
N PHE A 106 13.14 22.35 -24.82
CA PHE A 106 12.85 22.91 -23.50
C PHE A 106 14.06 22.86 -22.56
N GLN A 107 14.11 23.77 -21.59
CA GLN A 107 15.17 23.73 -20.58
C GLN A 107 14.86 22.66 -19.51
N ILE A 108 15.63 21.59 -19.47
CA ILE A 108 15.63 20.64 -18.35
C ILE A 108 16.37 21.23 -17.15
N LYS A 109 15.73 21.20 -15.98
CA LYS A 109 16.29 21.61 -14.69
C LYS A 109 16.16 20.43 -13.72
N LEU A 110 17.31 19.84 -13.35
CA LEU A 110 17.38 18.74 -12.39
C LEU A 110 17.36 19.26 -10.95
N ILE A 111 16.40 18.80 -10.16
CA ILE A 111 16.25 19.15 -8.75
C ILE A 111 16.45 17.88 -7.91
N LEU A 112 17.49 17.94 -7.07
CA LEU A 112 17.65 17.01 -5.97
C LEU A 112 16.55 17.31 -4.94
N THR A 113 15.80 16.27 -4.55
CA THR A 113 14.99 16.27 -3.34
C THR A 113 15.72 15.53 -2.23
N LYS A 114 15.61 16.02 -1.00
CA LYS A 114 16.24 15.38 0.18
C LYS A 114 15.23 14.47 0.84
N ASP A 115 15.60 13.19 0.95
CA ASP A 115 14.94 12.19 1.80
C ASP A 115 13.41 12.10 1.60
N SER A 116 12.96 12.43 0.38
CA SER A 116 11.57 12.37 -0.05
C SER A 116 11.15 10.91 -0.23
N ASN A 117 10.17 10.46 0.57
CA ASN A 117 9.59 9.12 0.48
C ASN A 117 8.18 9.13 -0.15
N SER A 118 7.57 10.31 -0.31
CA SER A 118 6.23 10.47 -0.90
C SER A 118 6.20 11.53 -2.01
N VAL A 119 5.10 11.54 -2.78
CA VAL A 119 4.81 12.60 -3.76
C VAL A 119 4.49 13.92 -3.05
N GLY A 120 3.87 13.85 -1.87
CA GLY A 120 3.60 15.01 -1.02
C GLY A 120 4.88 15.75 -0.62
N ASP A 121 5.92 15.03 -0.21
CA ASP A 121 7.21 15.65 0.16
C ASP A 121 7.87 16.38 -1.01
N VAL A 122 7.77 15.82 -2.21
CA VAL A 122 8.27 16.47 -3.43
C VAL A 122 7.50 17.76 -3.72
N LEU A 123 6.18 17.78 -3.52
CA LEU A 123 5.35 18.98 -3.70
C LEU A 123 5.62 20.04 -2.60
N ARG A 124 5.81 19.62 -1.34
CA ARG A 124 6.26 20.49 -0.23
C ARG A 124 7.63 21.12 -0.52
N GLU A 125 8.59 20.37 -1.06
CA GLU A 125 9.92 20.89 -1.38
C GLU A 125 9.90 21.80 -2.63
N ILE A 126 8.95 21.62 -3.55
CA ILE A 126 8.69 22.54 -4.68
C ILE A 126 8.16 23.89 -4.18
N ASP A 127 7.20 23.89 -3.24
CA ASP A 127 6.66 25.10 -2.63
C ASP A 127 7.76 25.85 -1.86
N THR A 128 8.49 25.14 -1.01
CA THR A 128 9.65 25.66 -0.25
C THR A 128 10.68 26.34 -1.16
N LYS A 129 10.89 25.82 -2.38
CA LYS A 129 11.82 26.38 -3.38
C LYS A 129 11.19 27.48 -4.27
N ASN A 130 9.88 27.72 -4.18
CA ASN A 130 9.13 28.75 -4.93
C ASN A 130 9.39 28.74 -6.45
N ILE A 131 9.50 27.53 -7.03
CA ILE A 131 9.88 27.31 -8.44
C ILE A 131 8.76 27.65 -9.43
N ILE A 132 7.51 27.47 -9.00
CA ILE A 132 6.31 27.52 -9.84
C ILE A 132 5.52 28.79 -9.49
N GLN A 133 5.07 29.51 -10.51
CA GLN A 133 4.27 30.74 -10.36
C GLN A 133 2.98 30.72 -11.18
N ASN A 134 2.93 29.92 -12.25
CA ASN A 134 1.80 29.79 -13.17
C ASN A 134 1.18 28.39 -13.06
N ASP A 135 0.11 28.14 -13.82
CA ASP A 135 -0.41 26.78 -14.00
C ASP A 135 0.66 25.90 -14.67
N PHE A 136 0.79 24.66 -14.20
CA PHE A 136 1.84 23.73 -14.58
C PHE A 136 1.28 22.33 -14.86
N LEU A 137 2.08 21.51 -15.52
CA LEU A 137 1.77 20.11 -15.81
C LEU A 137 2.47 19.20 -14.80
N LEU A 138 1.74 18.35 -14.08
CA LEU A 138 2.28 17.35 -13.16
C LEU A 138 2.17 15.95 -13.79
N ILE A 139 3.32 15.26 -13.87
CA ILE A 139 3.52 14.02 -14.61
C ILE A 139 4.52 13.12 -13.86
N TYR A 140 4.39 11.80 -14.00
CA TYR A 140 5.44 10.83 -13.62
C TYR A 140 6.31 10.47 -14.83
N GLY A 141 7.60 10.19 -14.60
CA GLY A 141 8.58 9.90 -15.65
C GLY A 141 8.40 8.54 -16.38
N ASP A 142 7.37 7.78 -16.03
CA ASP A 142 7.03 6.43 -16.53
C ASP A 142 5.74 6.38 -17.39
N ILE A 143 5.25 7.55 -17.82
CA ILE A 143 4.04 7.70 -18.64
C ILE A 143 4.36 7.63 -20.13
N ILE A 144 3.52 6.93 -20.90
CA ILE A 144 3.59 6.91 -22.37
C ILE A 144 2.29 7.49 -22.92
N SER A 145 2.40 8.60 -23.66
CA SER A 145 1.24 9.25 -24.29
C SER A 145 1.56 9.88 -25.64
N ASN A 146 0.57 9.92 -26.53
CA ASN A 146 0.60 10.67 -27.78
C ASN A 146 -0.35 11.89 -27.78
N ILE A 147 -0.94 12.27 -26.64
CA ILE A 147 -1.96 13.34 -26.53
C ILE A 147 -1.42 14.71 -27.01
N ASP A 148 -2.32 15.50 -27.59
CA ASP A 148 -2.17 16.94 -27.83
C ASP A 148 -2.78 17.72 -26.64
N LEU A 149 -1.91 18.36 -25.84
CA LEU A 149 -2.26 19.06 -24.60
C LEU A 149 -2.92 20.42 -24.81
N GLN A 150 -2.99 20.95 -26.03
CA GLN A 150 -3.59 22.27 -26.27
C GLN A 150 -5.07 22.31 -25.87
N LYS A 151 -5.83 21.24 -26.17
CA LYS A 151 -7.26 21.14 -25.86
C LYS A 151 -7.53 20.98 -24.35
N PRO A 152 -6.83 20.08 -23.61
CA PRO A 152 -6.85 20.08 -22.14
C PRO A 152 -6.50 21.42 -21.51
N LEU A 153 -5.47 22.13 -22.00
CA LEU A 153 -5.03 23.40 -21.42
C LEU A 153 -6.06 24.52 -21.63
N ASP A 154 -6.66 24.62 -22.82
CA ASP A 154 -7.72 25.59 -23.08
C ASP A 154 -9.01 25.26 -22.31
N TYR A 155 -9.32 23.97 -22.09
CA TYR A 155 -10.41 23.53 -21.20
C TYR A 155 -10.14 23.91 -19.74
N HIS A 156 -8.93 23.68 -19.21
CA HIS A 156 -8.51 24.14 -17.88
C HIS A 156 -8.65 25.67 -17.74
N ARG A 157 -8.19 26.43 -18.74
CA ARG A 157 -8.32 27.90 -18.82
C ARG A 157 -9.77 28.39 -18.93
N LEU A 158 -10.70 27.59 -19.45
CA LEU A 158 -12.13 27.90 -19.45
C LEU A 158 -12.76 27.65 -18.07
N ILE A 159 -12.43 26.51 -17.43
CA ILE A 159 -12.88 26.23 -16.06
C ILE A 159 -12.40 27.32 -15.10
N LYS A 160 -11.10 27.65 -15.12
CA LYS A 160 -10.48 28.68 -14.23
C LYS A 160 -11.05 30.10 -14.39
N LYS A 161 -11.82 30.36 -15.47
CA LYS A 161 -12.55 31.63 -15.68
C LYS A 161 -13.99 31.58 -15.13
N ASN A 162 -14.58 30.38 -15.07
CA ASN A 162 -15.93 30.15 -14.58
C ASN A 162 -15.94 29.91 -13.06
N ASP A 163 -15.02 29.08 -12.57
CA ASP A 163 -14.81 28.76 -11.16
C ASP A 163 -13.41 29.22 -10.72
N ARG A 164 -13.36 29.96 -9.61
CA ARG A 164 -12.11 30.45 -8.96
C ARG A 164 -11.52 29.44 -7.98
N ASN A 165 -12.31 28.46 -7.55
CA ASN A 165 -11.92 27.42 -6.62
C ASN A 165 -11.35 26.18 -7.35
N HIS A 166 -11.30 26.22 -8.68
CA HIS A 166 -10.68 25.22 -9.54
C HIS A 166 -9.19 25.08 -9.24
N ILE A 167 -8.75 23.85 -8.96
CA ILE A 167 -7.37 23.55 -8.59
C ILE A 167 -6.66 22.60 -9.56
N MET A 168 -7.35 21.60 -10.10
CA MET A 168 -6.73 20.54 -10.90
C MET A 168 -7.65 20.04 -12.02
N THR A 169 -7.08 19.83 -13.21
CA THR A 169 -7.73 19.11 -14.31
C THR A 169 -7.01 17.79 -14.56
N MET A 170 -7.65 16.68 -14.21
CA MET A 170 -7.19 15.33 -14.53
C MET A 170 -7.43 15.01 -16.01
N ILE A 171 -6.45 14.46 -16.73
CA ILE A 171 -6.65 13.96 -18.10
C ILE A 171 -6.84 12.45 -18.05
N LEU A 172 -7.96 11.96 -18.58
CA LEU A 172 -8.33 10.54 -18.56
C LEU A 172 -8.58 10.00 -19.97
N LEU A 173 -8.34 8.71 -20.17
CA LEU A 173 -8.61 8.02 -21.44
C LEU A 173 -9.83 7.10 -21.30
N ASN A 174 -10.81 7.26 -22.20
CA ASN A 174 -11.95 6.35 -22.27
C ASN A 174 -11.53 5.06 -23.01
N SER A 175 -11.59 3.93 -22.30
CA SER A 175 -11.19 2.60 -22.78
C SER A 175 -12.40 1.70 -23.01
N SER A 176 -12.28 0.72 -23.91
CA SER A 176 -13.17 -0.43 -23.89
C SER A 176 -12.77 -1.41 -22.79
N GLU A 177 -13.76 -2.07 -22.18
CA GLU A 177 -13.62 -2.98 -21.03
C GLU A 177 -12.67 -4.17 -21.26
N ASN A 178 -12.31 -4.45 -22.52
CA ASN A 178 -11.50 -5.60 -22.92
C ASN A 178 -10.00 -5.29 -23.17
N HIS A 179 -9.53 -4.06 -22.97
CA HIS A 179 -8.10 -3.75 -23.17
C HIS A 179 -7.23 -4.21 -21.99
N CYS A 180 -6.16 -4.97 -22.29
CA CYS A 180 -5.26 -5.56 -21.29
C CYS A 180 -4.45 -4.54 -20.45
N SER A 181 -4.42 -3.27 -20.86
CA SER A 181 -3.86 -2.17 -20.06
C SER A 181 -4.74 -1.76 -18.87
N SER A 182 -6.01 -2.21 -18.83
CA SER A 182 -7.02 -1.78 -17.84
C SER A 182 -7.00 -2.53 -16.50
N ASN A 183 -5.90 -3.20 -16.15
CA ASN A 183 -5.80 -3.95 -14.87
C ASN A 183 -5.82 -3.06 -13.62
N ASN A 184 -5.56 -1.75 -13.76
CA ASN A 184 -5.70 -0.76 -12.69
C ASN A 184 -7.06 -0.05 -12.82
N THR A 185 -8.13 -0.69 -12.36
CA THR A 185 -9.49 -0.14 -12.37
C THR A 185 -9.68 0.94 -11.28
N SER A 186 -9.33 2.19 -11.58
CA SER A 186 -9.86 3.32 -10.83
C SER A 186 -11.32 3.55 -11.24
N SER A 187 -12.27 3.27 -10.35
CA SER A 187 -13.65 3.69 -10.53
C SER A 187 -13.75 5.17 -10.20
N ILE A 188 -14.25 5.96 -11.16
CA ILE A 188 -14.36 7.40 -10.96
C ILE A 188 -15.76 7.88 -11.34
N SER A 189 -16.35 8.70 -10.49
CA SER A 189 -17.62 9.36 -10.76
C SER A 189 -17.40 10.80 -11.23
N TYR A 190 -18.12 11.13 -12.29
CA TYR A 190 -18.09 12.42 -12.93
C TYR A 190 -19.52 12.91 -13.16
N ASN A 191 -19.81 14.12 -12.71
CA ASN A 191 -21.02 14.82 -13.08
C ASN A 191 -20.74 15.76 -14.24
N THR A 192 -21.60 15.73 -15.25
CA THR A 192 -21.58 16.69 -16.36
C THR A 192 -22.52 17.85 -16.06
N ASN A 193 -22.02 18.96 -15.52
CA ASN A 193 -22.87 20.13 -15.29
C ASN A 193 -23.30 20.73 -16.64
N TYR A 194 -24.58 20.56 -16.99
CA TYR A 194 -25.20 21.11 -18.21
C TYR A 194 -25.52 22.61 -18.08
N SER A 195 -24.53 23.44 -17.76
CA SER A 195 -24.64 24.91 -17.71
C SER A 195 -24.61 25.56 -19.11
N SER A 196 -25.62 25.21 -19.92
CA SER A 196 -26.10 25.85 -21.16
C SER A 196 -25.14 26.07 -22.35
N PHE A 197 -23.82 26.05 -22.20
CA PHE A 197 -22.88 26.29 -23.31
C PHE A 197 -21.59 25.43 -23.32
N SER A 198 -21.28 24.69 -22.25
CA SER A 198 -20.26 23.64 -22.25
C SER A 198 -20.53 22.67 -21.10
N SER A 199 -20.57 21.36 -21.38
CA SER A 199 -20.56 20.34 -20.34
C SER A 199 -19.18 20.32 -19.71
N PHE A 200 -19.09 20.63 -18.42
CA PHE A 200 -17.84 20.50 -17.65
C PHE A 200 -17.95 19.30 -16.70
N ASN A 201 -16.97 18.41 -16.76
CA ASN A 201 -16.98 17.16 -16.00
C ASN A 201 -16.31 17.41 -14.65
N LYS A 202 -17.10 17.68 -13.60
CA LYS A 202 -16.60 17.87 -12.23
C LYS A 202 -16.39 16.49 -11.58
N CYS A 203 -15.23 16.29 -10.97
CA CYS A 203 -14.95 15.10 -10.15
C CYS A 203 -15.76 15.21 -8.84
N ILE A 204 -16.38 14.11 -8.41
CA ILE A 204 -17.13 14.07 -7.15
C ILE A 204 -16.60 12.96 -6.24
N TYR A 205 -16.34 11.79 -6.79
CA TYR A 205 -15.78 10.66 -6.05
C TYR A 205 -14.79 9.89 -6.92
N TYR A 206 -13.68 9.48 -6.32
CA TYR A 206 -12.61 8.71 -6.95
C TYR A 206 -12.22 7.59 -6.00
N ASP A 207 -12.10 6.36 -6.50
CA ASP A 207 -11.50 5.27 -5.73
C ASP A 207 -10.74 4.29 -6.63
N LYS A 208 -9.76 3.59 -6.04
CA LYS A 208 -8.94 2.58 -6.70
C LYS A 208 -9.42 1.19 -6.29
N ILE A 209 -10.30 0.60 -7.10
CA ILE A 209 -10.71 -0.79 -6.93
C ILE A 209 -9.51 -1.69 -7.23
N ASN A 210 -9.05 -2.43 -6.22
CA ASN A 210 -8.04 -3.47 -6.36
C ASN A 210 -8.75 -4.82 -6.57
N PRO A 211 -8.95 -5.32 -7.80
CA PRO A 211 -9.78 -6.49 -8.08
C PRO A 211 -9.24 -7.81 -7.51
N ILE A 212 -7.98 -7.82 -7.06
CA ILE A 212 -7.33 -8.96 -6.39
C ILE A 212 -7.90 -9.17 -4.98
N ASN A 213 -8.20 -8.07 -4.26
CA ASN A 213 -8.69 -8.13 -2.89
C ASN A 213 -10.20 -8.36 -2.85
N LYS A 214 -10.62 -9.64 -2.76
CA LYS A 214 -12.03 -10.07 -2.59
C LYS A 214 -12.79 -9.37 -1.45
N LYS A 215 -12.09 -8.73 -0.51
CA LYS A 215 -12.63 -7.90 0.58
C LYS A 215 -13.22 -6.56 0.12
N GLN A 216 -12.82 -6.05 -1.06
CA GLN A 216 -13.27 -4.76 -1.62
C GLN A 216 -14.22 -4.98 -2.81
N SER A 217 -15.33 -5.68 -2.58
CA SER A 217 -16.34 -6.00 -3.60
C SER A 217 -17.49 -4.98 -3.70
N SER A 218 -17.50 -3.96 -2.83
CA SER A 218 -18.48 -2.88 -2.77
C SER A 218 -17.80 -1.51 -2.79
N ILE A 219 -18.55 -0.49 -3.23
CA ILE A 219 -18.13 0.92 -3.24
C ILE A 219 -19.13 1.69 -2.37
N SER A 220 -18.65 2.42 -1.36
CA SER A 220 -19.47 3.29 -0.53
C SER A 220 -19.39 4.74 -1.02
N LEU A 221 -20.53 5.33 -1.36
CA LEU A 221 -20.65 6.76 -1.69
C LEU A 221 -21.59 7.43 -0.69
N ASP A 222 -21.15 8.54 -0.12
CA ASP A 222 -21.92 9.30 0.86
C ASP A 222 -23.11 10.02 0.21
N LEU A 223 -24.27 10.00 0.89
CA LEU A 223 -25.50 10.55 0.32
C LEU A 223 -25.46 12.08 0.18
N ASP A 224 -24.66 12.77 1.00
CA ASP A 224 -24.54 14.24 0.98
C ASP A 224 -23.87 14.78 -0.29
N LEU A 225 -23.11 13.94 -1.00
CA LEU A 225 -22.61 14.28 -2.34
C LEU A 225 -23.77 14.57 -3.31
N PHE A 226 -24.91 13.87 -3.18
CA PHE A 226 -26.11 14.07 -4.01
C PHE A 226 -27.02 15.20 -3.53
N ASN A 227 -26.94 15.59 -2.25
CA ASN A 227 -27.78 16.65 -1.66
C ASN A 227 -27.38 18.06 -2.13
N ASN A 228 -26.21 18.22 -2.75
CA ASN A 228 -25.74 19.49 -3.29
C ASN A 228 -26.48 19.85 -4.60
N ASN A 229 -27.28 20.92 -4.58
CA ASN A 229 -28.16 21.34 -5.69
C ASN A 229 -27.48 21.72 -7.04
N ASP A 230 -26.16 21.60 -7.15
CA ASP A 230 -25.38 21.90 -8.36
C ASP A 230 -25.34 20.74 -9.37
N LEU A 231 -25.87 19.56 -9.03
CA LEU A 231 -25.73 18.33 -9.82
C LEU A 231 -27.03 17.96 -10.54
N SER A 232 -27.02 17.91 -11.88
CA SER A 232 -28.16 17.43 -12.67
C SER A 232 -28.02 15.97 -13.12
N ASP A 233 -26.81 15.55 -13.51
CA ASP A 233 -26.58 14.27 -14.19
C ASP A 233 -25.28 13.60 -13.69
N PHE A 234 -25.42 12.66 -12.75
CA PHE A 234 -24.31 11.92 -12.14
C PHE A 234 -23.97 10.64 -12.93
N TYR A 235 -22.72 10.49 -13.36
CA TYR A 235 -22.24 9.28 -14.04
C TYR A 235 -21.14 8.60 -13.22
N ILE A 236 -21.31 7.30 -12.97
CA ILE A 236 -20.24 6.42 -12.45
C ILE A 236 -19.60 5.73 -13.65
N SER A 237 -18.26 5.69 -13.72
CA SER A 237 -17.53 5.05 -14.80
C SER A 237 -16.31 4.27 -14.30
N ASN A 238 -16.26 2.97 -14.62
CA ASN A 238 -15.09 2.11 -14.40
C ASN A 238 -14.20 1.98 -15.67
N ASN A 239 -14.64 2.54 -16.79
CA ASN A 239 -14.03 2.35 -18.11
C ASN A 239 -13.00 3.45 -18.45
N LEU A 240 -12.52 4.17 -17.43
CA LEU A 240 -11.58 5.28 -17.58
C LEU A 240 -10.20 4.86 -17.06
N ILE A 241 -9.20 4.91 -17.94
CA ILE A 241 -7.80 4.73 -17.56
C ILE A 241 -7.26 6.08 -17.07
N ASP A 242 -6.62 6.07 -15.90
CA ASP A 242 -5.92 7.20 -15.30
C ASP A 242 -4.42 7.15 -15.66
N PRO A 243 -3.94 7.93 -16.65
CA PRO A 243 -2.53 7.98 -17.00
C PRO A 243 -1.70 8.83 -16.02
N HIS A 244 -2.29 9.40 -14.96
CA HIS A 244 -1.63 10.34 -14.06
C HIS A 244 -0.98 11.56 -14.78
N ILE A 245 -1.74 12.17 -15.70
CA ILE A 245 -1.38 13.43 -16.37
C ILE A 245 -2.34 14.52 -15.87
N ASP A 246 -1.85 15.44 -15.06
CA ASP A 246 -2.68 16.46 -14.40
C ASP A 246 -2.22 17.88 -14.75
N ILE A 247 -3.17 18.78 -15.04
CA ILE A 247 -2.92 20.22 -15.17
C ILE A 247 -3.28 20.89 -13.85
N CYS A 248 -2.27 21.44 -13.19
CA CYS A 248 -2.28 21.86 -11.80
C CYS A 248 -2.17 23.38 -11.68
N SER A 249 -2.99 23.97 -10.81
CA SER A 249 -2.80 25.35 -10.37
C SER A 249 -1.64 25.44 -9.36
N PRO A 250 -0.97 26.61 -9.24
CA PRO A 250 0.09 26.82 -8.25
C PRO A 250 -0.40 26.76 -6.78
N ASN A 251 -1.71 26.57 -6.53
CA ASN A 251 -2.25 26.33 -5.20
C ASN A 251 -1.99 24.91 -4.67
N ILE A 252 -1.63 23.94 -5.53
CA ILE A 252 -1.44 22.55 -5.10
C ILE A 252 -0.25 22.37 -4.15
N PRO A 253 0.98 22.85 -4.47
CA PRO A 253 2.12 22.73 -3.56
C PRO A 253 1.84 23.32 -2.16
N LEU A 254 1.16 24.48 -2.11
CA LEU A 254 0.72 25.13 -0.87
C LEU A 254 -0.24 24.23 -0.06
N LEU A 255 -1.22 23.57 -0.69
CA LEU A 255 -2.12 22.64 0.02
C LEU A 255 -1.37 21.42 0.59
N PHE A 256 -0.35 20.90 -0.09
CA PHE A 256 0.50 19.82 0.46
C PHE A 256 1.40 20.28 1.62
N GLN A 257 1.63 21.60 1.74
CA GLN A 257 2.34 22.24 2.85
C GLN A 257 1.43 22.55 4.04
N GLU A 258 0.15 22.87 3.80
CA GLU A 258 -0.89 23.02 4.83
C GLU A 258 -1.34 21.66 5.41
N TYR A 259 -1.52 20.65 4.55
CA TYR A 259 -2.03 19.32 4.91
C TYR A 259 -0.93 18.26 4.78
N PHE A 260 -0.19 18.03 5.87
CA PHE A 260 0.96 17.12 5.86
C PHE A 260 0.60 15.66 5.53
N GLU A 261 -0.60 15.22 5.92
CA GLU A 261 -1.13 13.86 5.78
C GLU A 261 -1.18 13.34 4.34
N TYR A 262 -1.27 14.24 3.35
CA TYR A 262 -1.34 13.85 1.94
C TYR A 262 0.03 13.39 1.42
N ASN A 263 0.20 12.09 1.21
CA ASN A 263 1.42 11.47 0.68
C ASN A 263 1.28 11.14 -0.82
N ASN A 264 0.11 10.66 -1.22
CA ASN A 264 -0.24 10.26 -2.59
C ASN A 264 -1.26 11.23 -3.22
N LEU A 265 -1.01 11.57 -4.49
CA LEU A 265 -1.85 12.50 -5.26
C LEU A 265 -3.29 12.01 -5.49
N ARG A 266 -3.55 10.70 -5.47
CA ARG A 266 -4.87 10.11 -5.79
C ARG A 266 -5.62 9.61 -4.56
N SER A 267 -5.11 8.61 -3.85
CA SER A 267 -5.79 8.02 -2.69
C SER A 267 -5.99 9.00 -1.54
N ASP A 268 -5.09 9.97 -1.37
CA ASP A 268 -5.07 10.84 -0.20
C ASP A 268 -5.55 12.25 -0.58
N PHE A 269 -4.90 12.88 -1.55
CA PHE A 269 -5.16 14.28 -1.92
C PHE A 269 -6.46 14.49 -2.72
N VAL A 270 -6.73 13.67 -3.75
CA VAL A 270 -8.01 13.79 -4.49
C VAL A 270 -9.17 13.43 -3.56
N ASN A 271 -9.10 12.30 -2.86
CA ASN A 271 -10.18 11.86 -1.99
C ASN A 271 -10.39 12.82 -0.81
N GLY A 272 -9.32 13.32 -0.20
CA GLY A 272 -9.37 14.33 0.87
C GLY A 272 -9.95 15.67 0.43
N ILE A 273 -9.66 16.15 -0.79
CA ILE A 273 -10.33 17.35 -1.34
C ILE A 273 -11.82 17.09 -1.62
N LEU A 274 -12.16 15.90 -2.11
CA LEU A 274 -13.54 15.56 -2.48
C LEU A 274 -14.45 15.31 -1.26
N SER A 275 -13.91 14.85 -0.13
CA SER A 275 -14.65 14.70 1.13
C SER A 275 -14.68 15.96 2.00
N SER A 276 -13.80 16.95 1.76
CA SER A 276 -13.66 18.13 2.62
C SER A 276 -14.53 19.33 2.21
N ASP A 277 -15.75 19.35 2.76
CA ASP A 277 -16.68 20.49 2.68
C ASP A 277 -16.11 21.84 3.14
N LEU A 278 -15.04 21.83 3.95
CA LEU A 278 -14.36 23.03 4.43
C LEU A 278 -13.49 23.71 3.36
N LEU A 279 -12.79 22.94 2.53
CA LEU A 279 -11.82 23.46 1.56
C LEU A 279 -12.51 24.07 0.32
N LYS A 280 -13.69 23.53 -0.05
CA LYS A 280 -14.53 23.99 -1.18
C LYS A 280 -13.78 24.18 -2.50
N ARG A 281 -12.75 23.35 -2.72
CA ARG A 281 -11.94 23.32 -3.95
C ARG A 281 -12.57 22.36 -4.95
N SER A 282 -12.40 22.65 -6.24
CA SER A 282 -12.96 21.83 -7.31
C SER A 282 -11.86 21.18 -8.15
N ILE A 283 -12.09 19.88 -8.41
CA ILE A 283 -11.28 19.06 -9.31
C ILE A 283 -12.18 18.71 -10.50
N TYR A 284 -11.66 18.83 -11.70
CA TYR A 284 -12.36 18.51 -12.94
C TYR A 284 -11.59 17.44 -13.71
N ALA A 285 -12.29 16.68 -14.56
CA ALA A 285 -11.65 15.81 -15.53
C ALA A 285 -11.86 16.27 -16.96
N TYR A 286 -10.94 15.82 -17.82
CA TYR A 286 -11.02 15.92 -19.26
C TYR A 286 -10.95 14.51 -19.85
N ILE A 287 -12.09 13.98 -20.28
CA ILE A 287 -12.23 12.61 -20.78
C ILE A 287 -11.95 12.60 -22.30
N LEU A 288 -10.89 11.89 -22.70
CA LEU A 288 -10.53 11.68 -24.10
C LEU A 288 -11.33 10.50 -24.70
N ASN A 289 -12.35 10.84 -25.48
CA ASN A 289 -13.13 9.88 -26.26
C ASN A 289 -12.44 9.53 -27.58
N ASN A 290 -11.85 8.34 -27.66
CA ASN A 290 -11.26 7.82 -28.90
C ASN A 290 -12.26 7.62 -30.05
N ASN A 291 -13.56 7.55 -29.75
CA ASN A 291 -14.62 7.42 -30.74
C ASN A 291 -14.74 8.64 -31.68
N ASN A 292 -14.22 9.82 -31.30
CA ASN A 292 -14.30 11.05 -32.08
C ASN A 292 -13.20 11.17 -33.17
N CYS A 293 -12.79 10.06 -33.79
CA CYS A 293 -11.73 9.98 -34.81
C CYS A 293 -12.07 10.58 -36.19
N ASN A 294 -12.85 11.65 -36.27
CA ASN A 294 -13.26 12.28 -37.54
C ASN A 294 -12.25 13.34 -38.06
N LYS A 295 -11.14 12.85 -38.63
CA LYS A 295 -10.43 13.40 -39.82
C LYS A 295 -9.11 12.70 -40.13
N ASN A 296 -8.38 12.25 -39.10
CA ASN A 296 -7.00 11.74 -39.24
C ASN A 296 -6.79 10.29 -38.74
N ASN A 297 -7.80 9.62 -38.16
CA ASN A 297 -7.71 8.28 -37.57
C ASN A 297 -6.56 8.06 -36.56
N ILE A 298 -6.09 9.11 -35.89
CA ILE A 298 -5.11 9.01 -34.81
C ILE A 298 -5.86 8.71 -33.51
N ILE A 299 -5.68 7.49 -33.00
CA ILE A 299 -6.17 7.06 -31.68
C ILE A 299 -5.34 7.77 -30.61
N ASN A 300 -5.98 8.34 -29.59
CA ASN A 300 -5.24 8.86 -28.43
C ASN A 300 -4.89 7.68 -27.51
N TYR A 301 -3.63 7.65 -27.09
CA TYR A 301 -3.08 6.68 -26.17
C TYR A 301 -2.42 7.43 -25.02
N ALA A 302 -2.70 6.98 -23.79
CA ALA A 302 -2.11 7.49 -22.57
C ALA A 302 -2.24 6.42 -21.50
N THR A 303 -1.11 5.95 -21.00
CA THR A 303 -1.04 4.91 -19.96
C THR A 303 0.20 5.16 -19.11
N ARG A 304 0.11 4.82 -17.82
CA ARG A 304 1.27 4.72 -16.92
C ARG A 304 1.67 3.25 -16.73
N ILE A 305 2.97 3.02 -16.49
CA ILE A 305 3.51 1.71 -16.16
C ILE A 305 3.60 1.59 -14.64
N ASP A 306 2.64 0.89 -14.03
CA ASP A 306 2.55 0.72 -12.57
C ASP A 306 2.98 -0.67 -12.08
N SER A 307 2.85 -1.69 -12.91
CA SER A 307 3.13 -3.10 -12.58
C SER A 307 3.73 -3.86 -13.78
N PHE A 308 4.32 -5.03 -13.53
CA PHE A 308 4.83 -5.91 -14.59
C PHE A 308 3.75 -6.32 -15.61
N GLN A 309 2.48 -6.42 -15.19
CA GLN A 309 1.35 -6.71 -16.08
C GLN A 309 1.02 -5.52 -17.01
N THR A 310 1.04 -4.29 -16.49
CA THR A 310 0.89 -3.08 -17.32
C THR A 310 2.09 -2.88 -18.26
N TYR A 311 3.32 -3.14 -17.78
CA TYR A 311 4.54 -3.11 -18.59
C TYR A 311 4.47 -4.09 -19.78
N ASP A 312 4.04 -5.34 -19.53
CA ASP A 312 3.82 -6.35 -20.55
C ASP A 312 2.81 -5.88 -21.61
N SER A 313 1.65 -5.37 -21.18
CA SER A 313 0.60 -4.87 -22.08
C SER A 313 1.06 -3.65 -22.89
N ILE A 314 1.62 -2.62 -22.25
CA ILE A 314 2.04 -1.37 -22.91
C ILE A 314 3.20 -1.62 -23.89
N SER A 315 4.10 -2.58 -23.58
CA SER A 315 5.13 -3.00 -24.53
C SER A 315 4.53 -3.62 -25.81
N LYS A 316 3.45 -4.42 -25.69
CA LYS A 316 2.74 -5.02 -26.82
C LYS A 316 1.96 -3.96 -27.60
N ASP A 317 1.45 -2.93 -26.95
CA ASP A 317 0.76 -1.81 -27.61
C ASP A 317 1.73 -0.97 -28.45
N ILE A 318 2.94 -0.71 -27.95
CA ILE A 318 4.03 -0.05 -28.70
C ILE A 318 4.45 -0.89 -29.91
N LEU A 319 4.64 -2.20 -29.74
CA LEU A 319 4.96 -3.12 -30.85
C LEU A 319 3.83 -3.18 -31.90
N GLN A 320 2.58 -2.99 -31.51
CA GLN A 320 1.42 -2.89 -32.39
C GLN A 320 1.15 -1.46 -32.91
N ARG A 321 2.01 -0.49 -32.58
CA ARG A 321 1.96 0.92 -33.02
C ARG A 321 0.75 1.74 -32.53
N PHE A 322 0.06 1.34 -31.46
CA PHE A 322 -1.03 2.15 -30.88
C PHE A 322 -0.57 3.54 -30.41
N THR A 323 0.72 3.70 -30.07
CA THR A 323 1.34 4.94 -29.61
C THR A 323 1.67 5.96 -30.73
N TYR A 324 1.26 5.72 -31.98
CA TYR A 324 1.59 6.59 -33.13
C TYR A 324 1.30 8.08 -32.84
N PRO A 325 2.22 9.03 -33.12
CA PRO A 325 3.46 8.89 -33.90
C PRO A 325 4.68 8.35 -33.13
N LEU A 326 4.57 8.08 -31.82
CA LEU A 326 5.66 7.51 -31.01
C LEU A 326 5.82 6.01 -31.26
N THR A 327 6.05 5.62 -32.51
CA THR A 327 6.40 4.24 -32.89
C THR A 327 7.91 4.06 -32.88
N LEU A 328 8.35 2.83 -32.70
CA LEU A 328 9.77 2.46 -32.77
C LEU A 328 10.40 2.88 -34.11
N ASP A 329 9.66 2.74 -35.21
CA ASP A 329 10.12 3.09 -36.57
C ASP A 329 10.36 4.57 -36.80
N SER A 330 9.71 5.44 -36.02
CA SER A 330 9.86 6.90 -36.15
C SER A 330 11.27 7.38 -35.82
N ASN A 331 12.00 6.61 -34.99
CA ASN A 331 13.32 6.94 -34.45
C ASN A 331 13.42 8.36 -33.81
N LEU A 332 12.32 8.86 -33.25
CA LEU A 332 12.31 10.11 -32.48
C LEU A 332 13.10 9.95 -31.16
N LEU A 333 13.18 8.73 -30.64
CA LEU A 333 13.80 8.34 -29.37
C LEU A 333 15.30 8.03 -29.54
N SER A 334 16.07 8.99 -30.04
CA SER A 334 17.50 8.84 -30.31
C SER A 334 18.35 8.87 -29.04
N ILE A 335 19.15 7.81 -28.82
CA ILE A 335 20.01 7.63 -27.64
C ILE A 335 21.46 7.98 -28.01
N ASN A 336 22.11 8.81 -27.18
CA ASN A 336 23.56 9.10 -27.17
C ASN A 336 24.19 9.83 -28.38
N ASN A 337 23.44 10.66 -29.12
CA ASN A 337 23.92 11.56 -30.20
C ASN A 337 24.65 10.92 -31.40
N GLU A 338 25.04 9.64 -31.34
CA GLU A 338 25.29 8.86 -32.54
C GLU A 338 24.01 8.83 -33.38
N ILE A 339 24.10 9.26 -34.63
CA ILE A 339 23.15 8.83 -35.66
C ILE A 339 23.48 7.37 -35.96
N GLN A 340 23.19 6.48 -35.00
CA GLN A 340 22.88 5.10 -35.31
C GLN A 340 21.69 5.19 -36.24
N PHE A 341 21.90 5.12 -37.57
CA PHE A 341 20.76 5.18 -38.48
C PHE A 341 19.91 3.94 -38.18
N TYR A 342 18.75 4.09 -37.53
CA TYR A 342 17.76 3.03 -37.33
C TYR A 342 17.03 2.78 -38.66
N SER A 343 17.83 2.48 -39.68
CA SER A 343 17.47 2.41 -41.09
C SER A 343 16.91 1.02 -41.38
N HIS A 344 15.62 0.96 -41.69
CA HIS A 344 14.84 -0.27 -41.82
C HIS A 344 14.84 -1.14 -40.57
N PHE A 345 13.83 -0.91 -39.72
CA PHE A 345 13.02 -2.05 -39.33
C PHE A 345 12.42 -2.62 -40.61
N GLU A 346 12.94 -3.76 -41.08
CA GLU A 346 12.24 -4.58 -42.05
C GLU A 346 10.96 -5.11 -41.41
N THR A 347 9.86 -4.34 -41.45
CA THR A 347 8.56 -4.85 -41.05
C THR A 347 8.05 -5.82 -42.11
N SER A 348 8.57 -7.05 -42.02
CA SER A 348 7.83 -8.22 -42.46
C SER A 348 6.45 -8.21 -41.81
N LEU A 349 5.51 -8.91 -42.44
CA LEU A 349 4.24 -9.27 -41.83
C LEU A 349 4.47 -9.79 -40.40
N ASN A 350 3.57 -9.45 -39.47
CA ASN A 350 3.58 -9.80 -38.04
C ASN A 350 4.43 -8.91 -37.08
N ASN A 351 4.66 -7.63 -37.37
CA ASN A 351 5.28 -6.66 -36.44
C ASN A 351 6.64 -7.10 -35.87
N ILE A 352 7.60 -7.36 -36.77
CA ILE A 352 8.96 -7.75 -36.39
C ILE A 352 9.91 -6.56 -36.55
N TYR A 353 10.61 -6.22 -35.47
CA TYR A 353 11.52 -5.09 -35.35
C TYR A 353 12.95 -5.62 -35.13
N LYS A 354 13.82 -5.48 -36.15
CA LYS A 354 15.26 -5.76 -36.06
C LYS A 354 16.03 -4.43 -36.02
N GLN A 355 16.95 -4.26 -35.07
CA GLN A 355 17.96 -3.20 -35.13
C GLN A 355 19.14 -3.62 -36.03
N LYS A 356 20.17 -2.77 -36.14
CA LYS A 356 21.39 -3.06 -36.91
C LYS A 356 22.20 -4.22 -36.33
N ASN A 357 23.09 -4.77 -37.15
CA ASN A 357 24.08 -5.78 -36.78
C ASN A 357 23.52 -7.06 -36.13
N VAL A 358 22.21 -7.34 -36.28
CA VAL A 358 21.57 -8.56 -35.78
C VAL A 358 22.00 -9.75 -36.63
N ILE A 359 22.63 -10.74 -36.01
CA ILE A 359 23.05 -11.98 -36.68
C ILE A 359 21.99 -13.06 -36.42
N LEU A 360 21.12 -13.29 -37.41
CA LEU A 360 20.13 -14.38 -37.40
C LEU A 360 20.70 -15.62 -38.10
N SER A 361 20.65 -16.77 -37.43
CA SER A 361 21.01 -18.05 -38.05
C SER A 361 19.86 -18.62 -38.90
N GLN A 362 20.20 -19.31 -40.00
CA GLN A 362 19.26 -19.71 -41.06
C GLN A 362 18.04 -20.50 -40.58
N ASN A 363 18.16 -21.30 -39.52
CA ASN A 363 17.05 -22.13 -38.99
C ASN A 363 16.28 -21.47 -37.84
N SER A 364 16.52 -20.18 -37.52
CA SER A 364 15.76 -19.47 -36.48
C SER A 364 14.33 -19.13 -36.95
N LYS A 365 13.37 -19.17 -36.03
CA LYS A 365 11.94 -18.94 -36.30
C LYS A 365 11.42 -17.76 -35.47
N LEU A 366 11.30 -16.61 -36.12
CA LEU A 366 10.64 -15.42 -35.59
C LEU A 366 9.15 -15.46 -35.99
N LEU A 367 8.23 -15.32 -35.03
CA LEU A 367 6.79 -15.46 -35.26
C LEU A 367 6.02 -14.12 -35.38
N SER A 368 5.79 -13.42 -34.27
CA SER A 368 4.93 -12.22 -34.21
C SER A 368 5.29 -11.32 -33.03
N ASN A 369 5.17 -10.00 -33.20
CA ASN A 369 5.42 -8.96 -32.17
C ASN A 369 6.78 -9.15 -31.48
N ILE A 370 7.88 -8.94 -32.21
CA ILE A 370 9.24 -9.23 -31.73
C ILE A 370 10.11 -8.01 -31.91
N LEU A 371 10.90 -7.64 -30.90
CA LEU A 371 11.96 -6.64 -31.04
C LEU A 371 13.33 -7.23 -30.69
N ILE A 372 14.31 -6.98 -31.55
CA ILE A 372 15.68 -7.49 -31.44
C ILE A 372 16.67 -6.33 -31.50
N GLY A 373 17.46 -6.16 -30.44
CA GLY A 373 18.42 -5.08 -30.26
C GLY A 373 19.69 -5.17 -31.11
N ASN A 374 20.47 -4.08 -31.11
CA ASN A 374 21.70 -3.95 -31.88
C ASN A 374 22.75 -5.01 -31.46
N ASN A 375 23.55 -5.52 -32.41
CA ASN A 375 24.61 -6.52 -32.22
C ASN A 375 24.19 -7.89 -31.61
N THR A 376 22.90 -8.23 -31.50
CA THR A 376 22.50 -9.53 -30.94
C THR A 376 22.83 -10.69 -31.88
N LEU A 377 23.09 -11.87 -31.31
CA LEU A 377 23.32 -13.11 -32.06
C LEU A 377 22.26 -14.16 -31.69
N VAL A 378 21.48 -14.60 -32.67
CA VAL A 378 20.44 -15.63 -32.53
C VAL A 378 20.86 -16.91 -33.26
N GLN A 379 21.05 -17.99 -32.51
CA GLN A 379 21.53 -19.27 -33.04
C GLN A 379 20.43 -20.14 -33.68
N ASN A 380 20.84 -21.25 -34.30
CA ASN A 380 19.94 -22.15 -35.04
C ASN A 380 18.81 -22.73 -34.18
N ASN A 381 17.65 -22.93 -34.80
CA ASN A 381 16.44 -23.50 -34.22
C ASN A 381 15.82 -22.71 -33.05
N ALA A 382 16.32 -21.50 -32.73
CA ALA A 382 15.67 -20.64 -31.75
C ALA A 382 14.25 -20.24 -32.24
N LEU A 383 13.26 -20.31 -31.35
CA LEU A 383 11.88 -19.92 -31.62
C LEU A 383 11.47 -18.78 -30.69
N ILE A 384 11.05 -17.65 -31.25
CA ILE A 384 10.77 -16.40 -30.54
C ILE A 384 9.38 -15.90 -30.92
N LYS A 385 8.58 -15.47 -29.92
CA LYS A 385 7.24 -14.88 -30.11
C LYS A 385 6.92 -13.86 -29.02
N ASN A 386 6.28 -12.74 -29.38
CA ASN A 386 5.77 -11.73 -28.44
C ASN A 386 6.84 -11.22 -27.45
N SER A 387 8.12 -11.20 -27.83
CA SER A 387 9.26 -11.07 -26.92
C SER A 387 10.20 -9.95 -27.34
N ILE A 388 10.83 -9.32 -26.35
CA ILE A 388 11.74 -8.19 -26.54
C ILE A 388 13.14 -8.60 -26.09
N ILE A 389 14.14 -8.33 -26.93
CA ILE A 389 15.53 -8.70 -26.72
C ILE A 389 16.41 -7.45 -26.83
N GLY A 390 17.18 -7.18 -25.78
CA GLY A 390 18.12 -6.08 -25.63
C GLY A 390 19.29 -6.09 -26.61
N LYS A 391 20.19 -5.13 -26.44
CA LYS A 391 21.43 -4.96 -27.24
C LYS A 391 22.50 -5.93 -26.79
N ASN A 392 23.37 -6.37 -27.71
CA ASN A 392 24.50 -7.28 -27.49
C ASN A 392 24.15 -8.70 -26.97
N CYS A 393 22.87 -9.06 -26.81
CA CYS A 393 22.44 -10.33 -26.22
C CYS A 393 22.79 -11.54 -27.11
N LYS A 394 23.03 -12.68 -26.48
CA LYS A 394 23.40 -13.95 -27.15
C LYS A 394 22.36 -15.01 -26.83
N ILE A 395 21.69 -15.54 -27.86
CA ILE A 395 20.61 -16.52 -27.75
C ILE A 395 21.06 -17.86 -28.36
N GLY A 396 21.11 -18.91 -27.54
CA GLY A 396 21.62 -20.23 -27.88
C GLY A 396 20.76 -21.06 -28.84
N LYS A 397 21.26 -22.25 -29.20
CA LYS A 397 20.55 -23.18 -30.09
C LYS A 397 19.31 -23.77 -29.41
N ASN A 398 18.29 -24.08 -30.22
CA ASN A 398 17.03 -24.73 -29.81
C ASN A 398 16.23 -24.00 -28.70
N THR A 399 16.55 -22.76 -28.35
CA THR A 399 15.83 -22.03 -27.28
C THR A 399 14.42 -21.65 -27.68
N LYS A 400 13.50 -21.61 -26.71
CA LYS A 400 12.11 -21.15 -26.90
C LYS A 400 11.85 -19.96 -25.97
N ILE A 401 11.47 -18.82 -26.55
CA ILE A 401 11.27 -17.55 -25.84
C ILE A 401 9.88 -17.01 -26.20
N LEU A 402 8.96 -17.01 -25.22
CA LEU A 402 7.56 -16.65 -25.40
C LEU A 402 7.14 -15.57 -24.39
N ASN A 403 6.52 -14.48 -24.85
CA ASN A 403 6.05 -13.35 -24.04
C ASN A 403 7.10 -12.81 -23.04
N SER A 404 8.39 -12.82 -23.38
CA SER A 404 9.48 -12.60 -22.40
C SER A 404 10.35 -11.40 -22.76
N TYR A 405 10.96 -10.81 -21.72
CA TYR A 405 11.70 -9.55 -21.77
C TYR A 405 13.15 -9.80 -21.36
N ILE A 406 14.08 -9.64 -22.29
CA ILE A 406 15.52 -9.84 -22.07
C ILE A 406 16.20 -8.49 -22.25
N PHE A 407 16.82 -7.94 -21.20
CA PHE A 407 17.54 -6.67 -21.25
C PHE A 407 18.96 -6.82 -21.82
N ASP A 408 19.68 -5.70 -21.94
CA ASP A 408 20.97 -5.58 -22.62
C ASP A 408 22.07 -6.48 -22.02
N ASN A 409 22.98 -6.95 -22.89
CA ASN A 409 24.14 -7.82 -22.64
C ASN A 409 23.85 -9.25 -22.13
N SER A 410 22.60 -9.63 -21.89
CA SER A 410 22.27 -10.92 -21.26
C SER A 410 22.49 -12.12 -22.17
N ILE A 411 22.86 -13.26 -21.58
CA ILE A 411 23.32 -14.47 -22.28
C ILE A 411 22.39 -15.64 -21.96
N VAL A 412 21.69 -16.15 -22.98
CA VAL A 412 20.86 -17.36 -22.90
C VAL A 412 21.59 -18.49 -23.63
N HIS A 413 21.92 -19.56 -22.92
CA HIS A 413 22.60 -20.72 -23.49
C HIS A 413 21.64 -21.66 -24.26
N GLU A 414 22.08 -22.89 -24.55
CA GLU A 414 21.39 -23.83 -25.44
C GLU A 414 20.26 -24.60 -24.72
N ASN A 415 19.20 -24.93 -25.47
CA ASN A 415 18.00 -25.66 -25.04
C ASN A 415 17.13 -24.98 -23.95
N CYS A 416 17.34 -23.70 -23.64
CA CYS A 416 16.55 -22.99 -22.63
C CYS A 416 15.08 -22.80 -23.04
N LEU A 417 14.15 -22.95 -22.10
CA LEU A 417 12.73 -22.61 -22.23
C LEU A 417 12.41 -21.40 -21.34
N ILE A 418 11.88 -20.33 -21.93
CA ILE A 418 11.60 -19.07 -21.26
C ILE A 418 10.16 -18.64 -21.57
N LEU A 419 9.32 -18.56 -20.52
CA LEU A 419 7.89 -18.28 -20.59
C LEU A 419 7.53 -17.09 -19.69
N ASN A 420 6.85 -16.07 -20.22
CA ASN A 420 6.37 -14.89 -19.49
C ASN A 420 7.37 -14.34 -18.45
N SER A 421 8.67 -14.31 -18.77
CA SER A 421 9.76 -14.02 -17.81
C SER A 421 10.46 -12.70 -18.13
N LEU A 422 10.96 -12.01 -17.10
CA LEU A 422 11.83 -10.85 -17.23
C LEU A 422 13.25 -11.19 -16.79
N ILE A 423 14.22 -10.87 -17.64
CA ILE A 423 15.64 -11.17 -17.46
C ILE A 423 16.40 -9.85 -17.60
N ALA A 424 16.88 -9.33 -16.47
CA ALA A 424 17.57 -8.06 -16.42
C ALA A 424 18.98 -8.12 -17.03
N SER A 425 19.67 -6.97 -17.06
CA SER A 425 20.91 -6.79 -17.83
C SER A 425 22.09 -7.56 -17.25
N ASN A 426 23.01 -7.97 -18.13
CA ASN A 426 24.21 -8.78 -17.85
C ASN A 426 23.95 -10.20 -17.28
N SER A 427 22.70 -10.63 -17.13
CA SER A 427 22.36 -11.89 -16.47
C SER A 427 22.57 -13.09 -17.40
N VAL A 428 22.98 -14.23 -16.83
CA VAL A 428 23.41 -15.43 -17.56
C VAL A 428 22.52 -16.62 -17.20
N ILE A 429 21.94 -17.25 -18.22
CA ILE A 429 21.04 -18.40 -18.09
C ILE A 429 21.72 -19.58 -18.78
N HIS A 430 22.21 -20.55 -17.99
CA HIS A 430 22.95 -21.69 -18.51
C HIS A 430 22.04 -22.78 -19.14
N LYS A 431 22.65 -23.85 -19.66
CA LYS A 431 22.01 -24.82 -20.56
C LYS A 431 20.86 -25.60 -19.91
N ASN A 432 19.91 -26.03 -20.75
CA ASN A 432 18.77 -26.89 -20.37
C ASN A 432 17.82 -26.31 -19.28
N THR A 433 17.94 -25.02 -18.98
CA THR A 433 17.13 -24.33 -17.97
C THR A 433 15.68 -24.11 -18.42
N LYS A 434 14.76 -24.08 -17.46
CA LYS A 434 13.34 -23.76 -17.65
C LYS A 434 12.93 -22.63 -16.72
N LEU A 435 12.49 -21.53 -17.31
CA LEU A 435 11.87 -20.40 -16.62
C LEU A 435 10.37 -20.47 -16.90
N ASN A 436 9.60 -20.75 -15.84
CA ASN A 436 8.14 -20.78 -15.88
C ASN A 436 7.57 -19.35 -15.82
N SER A 437 6.25 -19.21 -15.92
CA SER A 437 5.60 -17.90 -15.96
C SER A 437 6.00 -16.99 -14.80
N ASN A 438 6.18 -15.70 -15.09
CA ASN A 438 6.38 -14.62 -14.13
C ASN A 438 7.70 -14.71 -13.33
N CYS A 439 8.72 -15.45 -13.81
CA CYS A 439 10.06 -15.38 -13.23
C CYS A 439 10.70 -13.99 -13.48
N ILE A 440 11.24 -13.37 -12.43
CA ILE A 440 11.96 -12.08 -12.50
C ILE A 440 13.40 -12.33 -12.07
N ILE A 441 14.33 -12.33 -13.03
CA ILE A 441 15.76 -12.48 -12.81
C ILE A 441 16.41 -11.09 -12.79
N GLY A 442 16.93 -10.69 -11.63
CA GLY A 442 17.64 -9.44 -11.41
C GLY A 442 18.97 -9.32 -12.16
N TYR A 443 19.59 -8.14 -12.03
CA TYR A 443 20.81 -7.76 -12.75
C TYR A 443 22.02 -8.61 -12.33
N ASN A 444 22.88 -8.97 -13.29
CA ASN A 444 24.09 -9.80 -13.09
C ASN A 444 23.85 -11.21 -12.51
N CYS A 445 22.60 -11.63 -12.31
CA CYS A 445 22.29 -12.95 -11.75
C CYS A 445 22.65 -14.09 -12.71
N ILE A 446 23.04 -15.23 -12.16
CA ILE A 446 23.44 -16.43 -12.91
C ILE A 446 22.57 -17.61 -12.48
N VAL A 447 21.92 -18.27 -13.43
CA VAL A 447 21.13 -19.50 -13.21
C VAL A 447 21.88 -20.70 -13.82
N ASP A 448 22.19 -21.69 -12.98
CA ASP A 448 22.98 -22.87 -13.37
C ASP A 448 22.19 -23.90 -14.22
N GLN A 449 22.87 -24.95 -14.68
CA GLN A 449 22.43 -25.87 -15.70
C GLN A 449 21.35 -26.86 -15.23
N ASN A 450 20.40 -27.16 -16.11
CA ASN A 450 19.30 -28.11 -15.93
C ASN A 450 18.23 -27.70 -14.89
N ILE A 451 18.27 -26.48 -14.37
CA ILE A 451 17.34 -25.97 -13.34
C ILE A 451 15.98 -25.61 -13.92
N SER A 452 14.92 -25.80 -13.13
CA SER A 452 13.54 -25.41 -13.45
C SER A 452 12.96 -24.55 -12.34
N LEU A 453 12.97 -23.22 -12.52
CA LEU A 453 12.43 -22.30 -11.51
C LEU A 453 10.88 -22.33 -11.49
N PRO A 454 10.23 -22.38 -10.31
CA PRO A 454 8.76 -22.30 -10.21
C PRO A 454 8.21 -20.92 -10.64
N LYS A 455 6.88 -20.80 -10.75
CA LYS A 455 6.22 -19.52 -11.11
C LYS A 455 6.51 -18.43 -10.07
N ASN A 456 6.38 -17.17 -10.48
CA ASN A 456 6.48 -15.97 -9.62
C ASN A 456 7.83 -15.80 -8.87
N THR A 457 8.89 -16.56 -9.17
CA THR A 457 10.18 -16.43 -8.47
C THR A 457 10.92 -15.13 -8.83
N LYS A 458 11.33 -14.38 -7.80
CA LYS A 458 12.10 -13.13 -7.90
C LYS A 458 13.54 -13.39 -7.41
N ILE A 459 14.57 -13.07 -8.21
CA ILE A 459 15.99 -13.35 -7.88
C ILE A 459 16.83 -12.05 -7.94
N ILE A 460 17.75 -11.88 -6.98
CA ILE A 460 18.57 -10.67 -6.79
C ILE A 460 20.07 -10.94 -6.63
N ASP A 461 20.89 -9.91 -6.86
CA ASP A 461 22.36 -10.00 -6.83
C ASP A 461 22.96 -9.88 -5.40
N ASN A 462 22.31 -9.12 -4.51
CA ASN A 462 22.85 -8.72 -3.19
C ASN A 462 21.91 -9.12 -2.04
N LYS A 463 22.40 -9.89 -1.05
CA LYS A 463 21.66 -10.20 0.20
C LYS A 463 21.09 -8.97 0.92
N ASN A 464 21.78 -7.83 0.84
CA ASN A 464 21.36 -6.62 1.55
C ASN A 464 19.96 -6.16 1.14
N TYR A 465 19.54 -6.30 -0.13
CA TYR A 465 18.21 -5.84 -0.55
C TYR A 465 17.07 -6.72 -0.01
N SER A 466 17.31 -8.01 0.24
CA SER A 466 16.37 -8.88 0.96
C SER A 466 16.45 -8.74 2.49
N LEU A 467 17.42 -8.01 3.04
CA LEU A 467 17.50 -7.69 4.48
C LEU A 467 16.91 -6.30 4.78
N ILE A 468 17.02 -5.37 3.84
CA ILE A 468 16.58 -3.98 3.99
C ILE A 468 15.05 -3.88 4.15
N ASP A 469 14.26 -4.64 3.40
CA ASP A 469 12.79 -4.63 3.58
C ASP A 469 12.41 -5.13 4.98
N ASN A 470 12.96 -6.27 5.41
CA ASN A 470 12.74 -6.84 6.74
C ASN A 470 13.20 -5.89 7.86
N GLN A 471 14.31 -5.18 7.68
CA GLN A 471 14.81 -4.20 8.66
C GLN A 471 13.94 -2.94 8.73
N PHE A 472 13.38 -2.46 7.62
CA PHE A 472 12.44 -1.33 7.66
C PHE A 472 11.12 -1.70 8.35
N CYS A 473 10.65 -2.95 8.23
CA CYS A 473 9.51 -3.45 9.02
C CYS A 473 9.87 -3.54 10.53
N ASN A 474 11.05 -4.07 10.86
CA ASN A 474 11.50 -4.24 12.24
C ASN A 474 11.89 -2.93 12.95
N SER A 475 12.07 -1.81 12.24
CA SER A 475 12.37 -0.49 12.84
C SER A 475 11.25 0.11 13.74
N SER A 476 10.17 -0.66 13.98
CA SER A 476 9.16 -0.41 15.00
C SER A 476 9.46 -1.07 16.36
N GLN A 477 10.43 -2.00 16.43
CA GLN A 477 10.88 -2.66 17.68
C GLN A 477 12.38 -2.99 17.63
N ASP A 478 13.22 -2.11 18.18
CA ASP A 478 14.63 -2.41 18.50
C ASP A 478 15.01 -1.74 19.84
N SER A 479 14.80 -2.46 20.95
CA SER A 479 15.10 -1.97 22.30
C SER A 479 16.50 -2.39 22.76
N PHE A 480 17.44 -1.46 22.66
CA PHE A 480 18.84 -1.58 23.09
C PHE A 480 18.99 -2.01 24.56
N TYR A 481 19.53 -3.22 24.81
CA TYR A 481 20.35 -3.59 25.98
C TYR A 481 21.29 -4.76 25.59
N PRO A 482 22.45 -4.95 26.26
CA PRO A 482 23.45 -5.95 25.88
C PRO A 482 23.24 -7.31 26.54
N ASP A 483 23.86 -8.35 25.97
CA ASP A 483 23.91 -9.70 26.54
C ASP A 483 24.74 -9.77 27.84
N ASP A 484 24.24 -10.52 28.82
CA ASP A 484 25.05 -11.24 29.80
C ASP A 484 24.76 -12.74 29.62
N ASN A 485 25.81 -13.57 29.70
CA ASN A 485 25.73 -15.02 29.48
C ASN A 485 25.61 -15.75 30.83
N ASP A 486 24.99 -16.92 30.83
CA ASP A 486 25.43 -18.09 31.62
C ASP A 486 24.77 -19.38 31.08
N ASP A 487 25.48 -20.51 31.17
CA ASP A 487 25.08 -21.84 30.70
C ASP A 487 24.38 -22.67 31.79
N ASP A 488 23.57 -23.68 31.42
CA ASP A 488 23.62 -25.07 31.97
C ASP A 488 22.43 -25.99 31.52
N ASP A 489 22.67 -26.71 30.43
CA ASP A 489 22.57 -28.17 30.20
C ASP A 489 21.42 -29.11 30.71
N LEU A 490 21.11 -30.11 29.85
CA LEU A 490 20.54 -31.47 30.07
C LEU A 490 19.01 -31.78 30.19
N GLN A 491 18.49 -32.49 29.15
CA GLN A 491 17.74 -33.79 29.11
C GLN A 491 16.52 -34.06 30.04
N ASP A 492 15.42 -34.74 29.67
CA ASP A 492 14.74 -35.26 28.43
C ASP A 492 13.28 -35.64 28.87
N THR A 493 12.29 -36.23 28.16
CA THR A 493 12.12 -37.01 26.90
C THR A 493 10.74 -36.73 26.24
N ASP A 494 10.41 -37.42 25.13
CA ASP A 494 9.12 -38.01 24.63
C ASP A 494 7.72 -37.49 25.12
N ASP A 495 6.63 -37.45 24.33
CA ASP A 495 6.37 -37.96 22.97
C ASP A 495 5.27 -37.17 22.20
N SER A 496 5.29 -37.25 20.87
CA SER A 496 4.16 -37.15 19.93
C SER A 496 3.18 -35.95 19.97
N THR A 497 3.46 -34.91 19.19
CA THR A 497 2.46 -34.34 18.25
C THR A 497 3.10 -33.45 17.19
N LYS A 498 2.76 -33.64 15.90
CA LYS A 498 3.30 -32.84 14.80
C LYS A 498 2.63 -31.46 14.71
N ARG A 499 3.13 -30.47 15.44
CA ARG A 499 2.95 -29.04 15.10
C ARG A 499 4.25 -28.49 14.53
N LEU A 500 4.17 -27.91 13.32
CA LEU A 500 5.28 -27.29 12.62
C LEU A 500 5.69 -25.97 13.30
N LYS A 501 6.53 -26.06 14.33
CA LYS A 501 7.34 -24.92 14.76
C LYS A 501 8.30 -24.59 13.60
N LYS A 502 8.13 -23.42 12.96
CA LYS A 502 9.18 -22.82 12.10
C LYS A 502 10.34 -22.43 13.02
N SER A 503 11.29 -23.34 13.26
CA SER A 503 12.56 -23.01 13.90
C SER A 503 13.44 -22.20 12.95
N SER A 504 14.27 -21.32 13.53
CA SER A 504 15.34 -20.62 12.84
C SER A 504 16.38 -21.61 12.31
N LEU A 505 16.35 -21.88 11.00
CA LEU A 505 17.34 -22.68 10.28
C LEU A 505 18.15 -21.81 9.29
N SER A 506 19.32 -22.31 8.89
CA SER A 506 20.25 -21.65 7.97
C SER A 506 19.68 -21.49 6.55
N ASN A 507 19.22 -20.28 6.22
CA ASN A 507 18.62 -19.95 4.91
C ASN A 507 19.57 -20.04 3.69
N ASP A 508 20.85 -20.37 3.87
CA ASP A 508 21.80 -20.52 2.75
C ASP A 508 21.76 -21.93 2.12
N ASP A 509 21.42 -22.97 2.88
CA ASP A 509 21.50 -24.36 2.41
C ASP A 509 20.39 -24.69 1.39
N THR A 510 19.17 -24.17 1.59
CA THR A 510 18.02 -24.40 0.70
C THR A 510 18.03 -23.56 -0.58
N LEU A 511 18.87 -22.53 -0.63
CA LEU A 511 18.92 -21.56 -1.73
C LEU A 511 19.91 -22.01 -2.83
N SER A 512 20.99 -22.68 -2.43
CA SER A 512 21.93 -23.32 -3.35
C SER A 512 21.27 -24.45 -4.19
N ASP A 513 20.31 -25.18 -3.63
CA ASP A 513 19.50 -26.16 -4.36
C ASP A 513 18.59 -25.54 -5.45
N LEU A 514 18.10 -24.31 -5.25
CA LEU A 514 17.21 -23.64 -6.20
C LEU A 514 17.95 -23.01 -7.38
N LEU A 515 19.17 -22.51 -7.16
CA LEU A 515 19.98 -21.80 -8.17
C LEU A 515 21.20 -22.58 -8.70
N GLY A 516 21.52 -23.70 -8.06
CA GLY A 516 22.63 -24.60 -8.40
C GLY A 516 23.97 -24.17 -7.80
N PRO A 517 24.97 -25.08 -7.76
CA PRO A 517 26.26 -24.83 -7.13
C PRO A 517 27.13 -23.78 -7.86
N ALA A 518 26.85 -23.45 -9.13
CA ALA A 518 27.44 -22.31 -9.83
C ALA A 518 26.45 -21.14 -10.02
N GLY A 519 25.28 -21.19 -9.38
CA GLY A 519 24.29 -20.11 -9.39
C GLY A 519 24.77 -18.89 -8.63
N LYS A 520 24.42 -17.69 -9.13
CA LYS A 520 24.67 -16.42 -8.44
C LYS A 520 23.37 -15.64 -8.32
N GLY A 521 22.82 -15.65 -7.12
CA GLY A 521 21.71 -14.80 -6.72
C GLY A 521 21.07 -15.29 -5.43
N TYR A 522 20.17 -14.49 -4.89
CA TYR A 522 19.36 -14.79 -3.72
C TYR A 522 17.88 -14.70 -4.09
N LEU A 523 17.04 -15.52 -3.46
CA LEU A 523 15.59 -15.42 -3.58
C LEU A 523 15.14 -14.14 -2.88
N TYR A 524 14.41 -13.27 -3.58
CA TYR A 524 13.76 -12.12 -2.98
C TYR A 524 12.35 -12.51 -2.55
N LEU A 525 12.16 -12.59 -1.24
CA LEU A 525 10.87 -12.65 -0.58
C LEU A 525 10.50 -11.21 -0.20
N SER A 526 9.26 -10.80 -0.46
CA SER A 526 8.72 -9.54 0.04
C SER A 526 7.57 -9.87 1.00
N ASP A 527 7.60 -9.35 2.23
CA ASP A 527 6.61 -9.69 3.28
C ASP A 527 5.15 -9.36 2.89
N ASN A 528 4.95 -8.52 1.87
CA ASN A 528 3.63 -8.21 1.29
C ASN A 528 3.06 -9.32 0.37
N ASP A 529 3.89 -10.25 -0.13
CA ASP A 529 3.48 -11.27 -1.12
C ASP A 529 2.44 -12.26 -0.56
N ASP A 530 2.33 -12.41 0.77
CA ASP A 530 1.28 -13.19 1.45
C ASP A 530 -0.13 -12.58 1.25
N SER A 531 -0.25 -11.43 0.57
CA SER A 531 -1.53 -10.82 0.16
C SER A 531 -1.76 -10.73 -1.37
N ASP A 532 -0.72 -10.97 -2.19
CA ASP A 532 -0.72 -10.72 -3.65
C ASP A 532 -0.50 -12.02 -4.48
N VAL A 533 -1.18 -13.12 -4.11
CA VAL A 533 -1.09 -14.41 -4.84
C VAL A 533 -1.87 -14.34 -6.17
N ASP A 534 -1.16 -14.38 -7.31
CA ASP A 534 -1.69 -14.39 -8.69
C ASP A 534 -2.49 -15.67 -9.06
N ASP A 535 -3.62 -15.94 -8.41
CA ASP A 535 -4.51 -17.11 -8.68
C ASP A 535 -5.31 -17.01 -10.01
N ILE A 536 -5.04 -15.99 -10.83
CA ILE A 536 -5.80 -15.63 -12.04
C ILE A 536 -5.62 -16.65 -13.18
N ASP A 537 -4.55 -17.44 -13.16
CA ASP A 537 -4.09 -18.26 -14.30
C ASP A 537 -4.91 -19.55 -14.54
N LEU A 538 -5.77 -19.97 -13.60
CA LEU A 538 -6.61 -21.17 -13.73
C LEU A 538 -7.94 -20.91 -14.45
N ASN A 539 -8.64 -19.81 -14.13
CA ASN A 539 -10.02 -19.60 -14.60
C ASN A 539 -10.12 -19.22 -16.09
N ARG A 540 -9.05 -18.68 -16.69
CA ARG A 540 -9.04 -18.29 -18.12
C ARG A 540 -8.95 -19.46 -19.11
N LEU A 541 -8.74 -20.70 -18.65
CA LEU A 541 -8.71 -21.89 -19.52
C LEU A 541 -10.07 -22.62 -19.60
N ASN A 542 -10.97 -22.40 -18.65
CA ASN A 542 -12.27 -23.10 -18.60
C ASN A 542 -13.36 -22.43 -19.44
N SER A 543 -13.21 -21.14 -19.79
CA SER A 543 -14.22 -20.38 -20.56
C SER A 543 -14.19 -20.61 -22.08
N GLN A 544 -13.44 -21.61 -22.58
CA GLN A 544 -13.38 -21.99 -24.00
C GLN A 544 -13.78 -23.45 -24.28
N LYS A 545 -14.57 -24.06 -23.39
CA LYS A 545 -15.22 -25.37 -23.61
C LYS A 545 -16.67 -25.37 -23.13
N SER A 546 -17.54 -24.72 -23.90
CA SER A 546 -18.93 -25.15 -23.99
C SER A 546 -19.01 -26.28 -25.02
N ASP A 547 -19.34 -27.50 -24.58
CA ASP A 547 -20.34 -28.39 -25.19
C ASP A 547 -20.33 -29.75 -24.45
N ASP A 548 -21.51 -30.38 -24.43
CA ASP A 548 -21.86 -31.75 -23.98
C ASP A 548 -21.80 -32.17 -22.48
N SER A 549 -23.00 -32.53 -22.00
CA SER A 549 -23.36 -33.57 -21.01
C SER A 549 -23.30 -33.30 -19.49
N ASP A 550 -24.38 -33.73 -18.82
CA ASP A 550 -24.67 -33.54 -17.40
C ASP A 550 -23.91 -34.53 -16.48
N ALA A 551 -23.46 -34.04 -15.33
CA ALA A 551 -23.14 -34.86 -14.16
C ALA A 551 -23.19 -34.02 -12.87
N GLU A 552 -24.15 -34.28 -11.99
CA GLU A 552 -24.14 -33.76 -10.62
C GLU A 552 -23.09 -34.54 -9.79
N PHE A 553 -22.22 -33.84 -9.06
CA PHE A 553 -21.31 -34.47 -8.10
C PHE A 553 -20.99 -33.52 -6.93
N ASP A 554 -21.49 -33.87 -5.74
CA ASP A 554 -21.20 -33.15 -4.50
C ASP A 554 -19.70 -33.18 -4.15
N SER A 555 -19.17 -32.05 -3.71
CA SER A 555 -17.85 -31.97 -3.06
C SER A 555 -17.86 -31.01 -1.88
N ASN A 556 -18.53 -31.44 -0.79
CA ASN A 556 -18.31 -30.88 0.54
C ASN A 556 -16.83 -31.00 0.93
N TYR A 557 -16.07 -29.90 0.96
CA TYR A 557 -14.84 -29.77 1.77
C TYR A 557 -14.45 -28.30 1.97
N SER A 558 -15.22 -27.58 2.79
CA SER A 558 -14.82 -26.28 3.36
C SER A 558 -14.66 -26.47 4.88
N LEU A 559 -13.43 -26.32 5.37
CA LEU A 559 -13.08 -26.43 6.79
C LEU A 559 -12.22 -25.24 7.23
N ASP A 560 -12.14 -25.05 8.55
CA ASP A 560 -11.21 -24.18 9.25
C ASP A 560 -11.40 -22.65 9.12
N LEU A 561 -12.62 -22.16 9.38
CA LEU A 561 -12.87 -20.79 9.90
C LEU A 561 -13.98 -20.76 10.99
N GLU A 562 -13.97 -21.70 11.94
CA GLU A 562 -14.79 -21.65 13.16
C GLU A 562 -13.95 -21.82 14.44
N GLN A 563 -13.30 -20.76 14.91
CA GLN A 563 -12.67 -20.79 16.25
C GLN A 563 -12.65 -19.47 17.05
N GLU A 564 -13.52 -18.50 16.74
CA GLU A 564 -13.72 -17.29 17.57
C GLU A 564 -15.11 -17.20 18.26
N HIS A 565 -16.13 -17.91 17.76
CA HIS A 565 -17.51 -17.87 18.32
C HIS A 565 -17.81 -18.90 19.44
N LEU A 566 -16.80 -19.29 20.23
CA LEU A 566 -16.97 -20.25 21.34
C LEU A 566 -17.09 -19.60 22.74
N LEU A 567 -17.06 -18.27 22.84
CA LEU A 567 -17.24 -17.54 24.10
C LEU A 567 -18.69 -17.04 24.34
N ASP A 568 -19.52 -16.97 23.30
CA ASP A 568 -20.86 -16.35 23.36
C ASP A 568 -21.97 -17.27 23.94
N LYS A 569 -21.61 -18.44 24.50
CA LYS A 569 -22.57 -19.54 24.76
C LYS A 569 -22.89 -19.86 26.22
N GLU A 570 -22.38 -19.06 27.17
CA GLU A 570 -22.69 -19.20 28.61
C GLU A 570 -23.31 -17.92 29.24
N LEU A 571 -24.13 -17.20 28.46
CA LEU A 571 -25.06 -16.20 28.98
C LEU A 571 -26.48 -16.76 28.92
N GLY A 572 -27.15 -16.83 30.08
CA GLY A 572 -28.50 -17.35 30.20
C GLY A 572 -29.56 -16.45 29.57
N ASP A 573 -30.48 -17.05 28.82
CA ASP A 573 -31.54 -16.37 28.07
C ASP A 573 -32.77 -16.05 28.95
N ASP A 574 -32.69 -14.97 29.74
CA ASP A 574 -33.84 -14.42 30.47
C ASP A 574 -34.63 -13.44 29.57
N LEU A 575 -35.62 -13.99 28.88
CA LEU A 575 -36.52 -13.31 27.92
C LEU A 575 -37.38 -12.19 28.54
N PHE A 576 -36.92 -10.93 28.58
CA PHE A 576 -37.83 -9.76 28.68
C PHE A 576 -37.30 -8.44 28.05
N ASP A 577 -38.25 -7.70 27.47
CA ASP A 577 -38.24 -6.28 27.06
C ASP A 577 -37.24 -5.79 25.98
N ARG A 578 -37.77 -5.59 24.76
CA ARG A 578 -37.07 -5.09 23.56
C ARG A 578 -36.77 -3.59 23.54
N SER A 579 -36.93 -2.89 24.65
CA SER A 579 -36.72 -1.43 24.72
C SER A 579 -35.29 -1.00 25.10
N ASN A 580 -34.45 -1.91 25.61
CA ASN A 580 -33.11 -1.59 26.16
C ASN A 580 -31.90 -2.05 25.32
N GLU A 581 -32.10 -2.68 24.14
CA GLU A 581 -31.01 -3.32 23.37
C GLU A 581 -29.82 -2.38 23.06
N ASN A 582 -30.08 -1.09 22.79
CA ASN A 582 -29.03 -0.11 22.48
C ASN A 582 -28.05 0.15 23.64
N ASN A 583 -28.55 0.20 24.88
CA ASN A 583 -27.69 0.42 26.05
C ASN A 583 -26.79 -0.79 26.25
N HIS A 584 -27.38 -1.99 26.26
CA HIS A 584 -26.62 -3.24 26.42
C HIS A 584 -25.64 -3.54 25.27
N GLN A 585 -25.72 -2.83 24.13
CA GLN A 585 -24.65 -2.83 23.14
C GLN A 585 -23.46 -1.96 23.59
N ALA A 586 -23.70 -0.70 23.96
CA ALA A 586 -22.67 0.19 24.50
C ALA A 586 -21.99 -0.39 25.75
N ASP A 587 -22.77 -0.96 26.67
CA ASP A 587 -22.29 -1.65 27.88
C ASP A 587 -21.29 -2.77 27.55
N ARG A 588 -21.48 -3.48 26.42
CA ARG A 588 -20.62 -4.61 25.99
C ARG A 588 -19.38 -4.11 25.25
N GLU A 589 -19.52 -3.12 24.38
CA GLU A 589 -18.41 -2.50 23.66
C GLU A 589 -17.44 -1.79 24.63
N PHE A 590 -17.98 -1.02 25.59
CA PHE A 590 -17.20 -0.41 26.66
C PHE A 590 -16.39 -1.45 27.44
N LYS A 591 -17.03 -2.57 27.86
CA LYS A 591 -16.32 -3.63 28.60
C LYS A 591 -15.21 -4.27 27.76
N LYS A 592 -15.43 -4.48 26.45
CA LYS A 592 -14.42 -5.04 25.54
C LYS A 592 -13.20 -4.12 25.41
N GLU A 593 -13.41 -2.82 25.16
CA GLU A 593 -12.28 -1.88 24.99
C GLU A 593 -11.61 -1.54 26.33
N ALA A 594 -12.36 -1.46 27.44
CA ALA A 594 -11.76 -1.28 28.76
C ALA A 594 -10.85 -2.46 29.14
N LEU A 595 -11.27 -3.71 28.89
CA LEU A 595 -10.43 -4.90 29.08
C LEU A 595 -9.17 -4.86 28.18
N ALA A 596 -9.30 -4.41 26.93
CA ALA A 596 -8.17 -4.24 26.03
C ALA A 596 -7.19 -3.18 26.55
N THR A 597 -7.68 -2.03 27.03
CA THR A 597 -6.87 -0.95 27.60
C THR A 597 -6.14 -1.39 28.88
N PHE A 598 -6.79 -2.09 29.81
CA PHE A 598 -6.08 -2.64 30.97
C PHE A 598 -5.01 -3.67 30.56
N ASN A 599 -5.30 -4.54 29.59
CA ASN A 599 -4.30 -5.48 29.08
C ASN A 599 -3.09 -4.77 28.44
N ARG A 600 -3.31 -3.68 27.68
CA ARG A 600 -2.21 -2.82 27.18
C ARG A 600 -1.41 -2.24 28.34
N SER A 601 -2.07 -1.66 29.35
CA SER A 601 -1.41 -1.12 30.56
C SER A 601 -0.60 -2.15 31.34
N PHE A 602 -1.09 -3.39 31.45
CA PHE A 602 -0.41 -4.49 32.15
C PHE A 602 0.78 -5.09 31.40
N ILE A 603 0.79 -5.00 30.07
CA ILE A 603 1.90 -5.47 29.21
C ILE A 603 2.99 -4.39 29.14
N ASN A 604 2.58 -3.14 28.91
CA ASN A 604 3.49 -2.00 28.73
C ASN A 604 3.98 -1.40 30.07
N ASN A 605 3.44 -1.84 31.20
CA ASN A 605 3.64 -1.25 32.54
C ASN A 605 3.40 0.27 32.55
N HIS A 606 2.23 0.70 32.06
CA HIS A 606 1.84 2.12 32.05
C HIS A 606 1.62 2.67 33.46
N ASP A 607 1.93 3.96 33.65
CA ASP A 607 1.69 4.67 34.90
C ASP A 607 0.20 4.69 35.27
N LEU A 608 -0.10 4.63 36.57
CA LEU A 608 -1.48 4.62 37.08
C LEU A 608 -2.28 5.83 36.60
N ASP A 609 -1.69 7.03 36.61
CA ASP A 609 -2.36 8.24 36.15
C ASP A 609 -2.68 8.22 34.65
N THR A 610 -1.87 7.57 33.81
CA THR A 610 -2.16 7.42 32.37
C THR A 610 -3.30 6.42 32.14
N THR A 611 -3.26 5.26 32.80
CA THR A 611 -4.35 4.27 32.74
C THR A 611 -5.68 4.86 33.27
N ILE A 612 -5.62 5.69 34.32
CA ILE A 612 -6.78 6.41 34.85
C ILE A 612 -7.29 7.45 33.85
N LEU A 613 -6.42 8.17 33.13
CA LEU A 613 -6.82 9.12 32.09
C LEU A 613 -7.55 8.39 30.95
N GLU A 614 -6.98 7.31 30.44
CA GLU A 614 -7.56 6.50 29.36
C GLU A 614 -8.95 5.96 29.76
N ILE A 615 -9.07 5.33 30.94
CA ILE A 615 -10.37 4.82 31.42
C ILE A 615 -11.38 5.95 31.67
N ASN A 616 -10.95 7.13 32.10
CA ASN A 616 -11.84 8.29 32.20
C ASN A 616 -12.32 8.74 30.81
N THR A 617 -11.45 8.79 29.80
CA THR A 617 -11.86 9.15 28.43
C THR A 617 -12.82 8.12 27.84
N LEU A 618 -12.57 6.82 28.02
CA LEU A 618 -13.49 5.74 27.61
C LEU A 618 -14.85 5.83 28.32
N ARG A 619 -14.86 6.12 29.64
CA ARG A 619 -16.11 6.32 30.37
C ARG A 619 -16.91 7.49 29.80
N MET A 620 -16.25 8.60 29.46
CA MET A 620 -16.92 9.77 28.87
C MET A 620 -17.38 9.52 27.43
N SER A 621 -16.64 8.74 26.61
CA SER A 621 -17.04 8.45 25.22
C SER A 621 -18.24 7.52 25.13
N TYR A 622 -18.34 6.53 26.01
CA TYR A 622 -19.50 5.62 26.09
C TYR A 622 -20.60 6.12 27.05
N ASN A 623 -20.40 7.23 27.77
CA ASN A 623 -21.32 7.78 28.78
C ASN A 623 -21.72 6.77 29.88
N VAL A 624 -20.76 5.95 30.31
CA VAL A 624 -20.96 4.81 31.23
C VAL A 624 -20.83 5.20 32.71
N GLY A 625 -21.53 4.51 33.60
CA GLY A 625 -21.45 4.73 35.06
C GLY A 625 -20.19 4.14 35.71
N TYR A 626 -19.76 4.69 36.85
CA TYR A 626 -18.61 4.14 37.61
C TYR A 626 -18.79 2.67 38.01
N ASN A 627 -20.02 2.20 38.19
CA ASN A 627 -20.36 0.79 38.42
C ASN A 627 -19.66 -0.15 37.41
N GLU A 628 -19.86 0.10 36.12
CA GLU A 628 -19.33 -0.78 35.07
C GLU A 628 -17.84 -0.58 34.84
N VAL A 629 -17.31 0.61 35.14
CA VAL A 629 -15.87 0.85 35.16
C VAL A 629 -15.21 -0.04 36.22
N ARG A 630 -15.74 -0.06 37.46
CA ARG A 630 -15.28 -0.97 38.54
C ARG A 630 -15.38 -2.44 38.11
N ASN A 631 -16.47 -2.83 37.46
CA ASN A 631 -16.68 -4.19 36.99
C ASN A 631 -15.59 -4.60 35.98
N ALA A 632 -15.32 -3.73 35.00
CA ALA A 632 -14.25 -3.93 34.03
C ALA A 632 -12.86 -3.96 34.68
N THR A 633 -12.57 -3.10 35.67
CA THR A 633 -11.27 -3.08 36.35
C THR A 633 -11.03 -4.35 37.17
N ILE A 634 -12.04 -4.83 37.90
CA ILE A 634 -11.94 -6.06 38.70
C ILE A 634 -11.70 -7.26 37.77
N ILE A 635 -12.49 -7.41 36.71
CA ILE A 635 -12.29 -8.50 35.72
C ILE A 635 -10.90 -8.42 35.10
N SER A 636 -10.41 -7.22 34.77
CA SER A 636 -9.05 -7.03 34.23
C SER A 636 -7.97 -7.51 35.19
N ILE A 637 -8.03 -7.11 36.47
CA ILE A 637 -7.07 -7.51 37.50
C ILE A 637 -7.13 -9.02 37.77
N PHE A 638 -8.33 -9.61 37.80
CA PHE A 638 -8.51 -11.06 37.99
C PHE A 638 -7.95 -11.87 36.81
N ASN A 639 -8.27 -11.49 35.57
CA ASN A 639 -7.69 -12.08 34.36
C ASN A 639 -6.16 -11.94 34.32
N ARG A 640 -5.62 -10.80 34.78
CA ARG A 640 -4.18 -10.60 34.89
C ARG A 640 -3.55 -11.57 35.88
N ILE A 641 -4.13 -11.74 37.06
CA ILE A 641 -3.66 -12.70 38.07
C ILE A 641 -3.73 -14.15 37.53
N GLU A 642 -4.83 -14.53 36.86
CA GLU A 642 -4.98 -15.84 36.22
C GLU A 642 -3.90 -16.08 35.14
N SER A 643 -3.65 -15.09 34.27
CA SER A 643 -2.63 -15.17 33.21
C SER A 643 -1.21 -15.40 33.73
N LEU A 644 -0.94 -15.05 34.99
CA LEU A 644 0.38 -15.16 35.63
C LEU A 644 0.52 -16.47 36.42
N ILE A 645 -0.57 -16.95 37.03
CA ILE A 645 -0.64 -18.29 37.66
C ILE A 645 -0.42 -19.40 36.63
N ALA A 646 -0.76 -19.18 35.36
CA ALA A 646 -0.44 -20.09 34.26
C ALA A 646 1.06 -20.16 33.90
N ASN A 647 1.88 -19.18 34.32
CA ASN A 647 3.26 -19.01 33.89
C ASN A 647 4.30 -19.18 35.03
N ASP A 648 3.99 -18.78 36.26
CA ASP A 648 4.96 -18.67 37.36
C ASP A 648 4.77 -19.70 38.49
N ASN A 649 5.87 -20.32 38.93
CA ASN A 649 5.93 -21.25 40.09
C ASN A 649 5.94 -20.54 41.47
N MET A 650 5.57 -19.26 41.55
CA MET A 650 5.59 -18.50 42.82
C MET A 650 4.43 -18.84 43.76
N LYS A 651 4.59 -18.54 45.06
CA LYS A 651 3.47 -18.64 46.01
C LYS A 651 2.40 -17.61 45.67
N PHE A 652 1.23 -18.09 45.26
CA PHE A 652 0.01 -17.33 44.96
C PHE A 652 -0.23 -16.07 45.83
N GLN A 653 0.02 -16.14 47.15
CA GLN A 653 -0.24 -15.03 48.08
C GLN A 653 0.72 -13.85 47.89
N GLU A 654 2.03 -14.12 47.82
CA GLU A 654 3.06 -13.11 47.57
C GLU A 654 2.86 -12.45 46.19
N PHE A 655 2.43 -13.25 45.21
CA PHE A 655 2.10 -12.77 43.88
C PHE A 655 0.87 -11.84 43.85
N CYS A 656 -0.24 -12.26 44.49
CA CYS A 656 -1.45 -11.44 44.57
C CYS A 656 -1.16 -10.09 45.24
N LEU A 657 -0.45 -10.07 46.38
CA LEU A 657 -0.09 -8.83 47.07
C LEU A 657 0.72 -7.87 46.17
N LYS A 658 1.63 -8.38 45.34
CA LYS A 658 2.42 -7.55 44.42
C LYS A 658 1.55 -6.86 43.35
N VAL A 659 0.63 -7.60 42.71
CA VAL A 659 -0.28 -7.03 41.70
C VAL A 659 -1.32 -6.11 42.34
N MET A 660 -1.90 -6.51 43.48
CA MET A 660 -2.92 -5.72 44.17
C MET A 660 -2.33 -4.40 44.68
N ASN A 661 -1.15 -4.39 45.33
CA ASN A 661 -0.51 -3.15 45.79
C ASN A 661 -0.18 -2.17 44.65
N GLN A 662 0.09 -2.66 43.44
CA GLN A 662 0.32 -1.81 42.27
C GLN A 662 -0.98 -1.17 41.77
N TRP A 663 -2.10 -1.93 41.68
CA TRP A 663 -3.30 -1.49 40.96
C TRP A 663 -4.49 -1.08 41.85
N ILE A 664 -4.48 -1.36 43.15
CA ILE A 664 -5.50 -0.89 44.11
C ILE A 664 -5.70 0.63 44.15
N PRO A 665 -4.65 1.49 44.09
CA PRO A 665 -4.83 2.94 44.16
C PRO A 665 -5.76 3.52 43.07
N LEU A 666 -6.00 2.77 41.99
CA LEU A 666 -6.95 3.10 40.93
C LEU A 666 -8.41 3.15 41.42
N PHE A 667 -8.80 2.31 42.39
CA PHE A 667 -10.16 2.31 42.97
C PHE A 667 -10.46 3.56 43.80
N ARG A 668 -9.45 4.22 44.36
CA ARG A 668 -9.60 5.48 45.12
C ARG A 668 -10.17 6.64 44.28
N ARG A 669 -10.18 6.53 42.95
CA ARG A 669 -10.82 7.48 42.02
C ARG A 669 -12.07 6.91 41.32
N GLN A 670 -12.61 5.80 41.83
CA GLN A 670 -13.81 5.12 41.31
C GLN A 670 -14.86 4.83 42.38
N ILE A 671 -14.52 4.95 43.66
CA ILE A 671 -15.40 4.74 44.81
C ILE A 671 -15.46 6.07 45.56
N PHE A 672 -16.65 6.67 45.64
CA PHE A 672 -16.85 7.97 46.32
C PHE A 672 -17.95 7.88 47.38
N ASP A 673 -19.13 7.39 46.99
CA ASP A 673 -20.27 7.25 47.88
C ASP A 673 -20.29 5.89 48.60
N GLN A 674 -20.99 5.79 49.73
CA GLN A 674 -21.27 4.52 50.39
C GLN A 674 -21.91 3.48 49.45
N LYS A 675 -22.73 3.95 48.50
CA LYS A 675 -23.35 3.12 47.46
C LYS A 675 -22.34 2.51 46.50
N ASP A 676 -21.23 3.21 46.22
CA ASP A 676 -20.14 2.68 45.41
C ASP A 676 -19.36 1.60 46.14
N LYS A 677 -19.17 1.72 47.46
CA LYS A 677 -18.53 0.70 48.29
C LYS A 677 -19.36 -0.58 48.31
N ASN A 678 -20.66 -0.48 48.60
CA ASN A 678 -21.56 -1.64 48.63
C ASN A 678 -21.63 -2.32 47.24
N ASP A 679 -21.73 -1.54 46.15
CA ASP A 679 -21.70 -2.06 44.77
C ASP A 679 -20.37 -2.75 44.43
N PHE A 680 -19.22 -2.20 44.84
CA PHE A 680 -17.91 -2.81 44.66
C PHE A 680 -17.79 -4.18 45.37
N LEU A 681 -18.21 -4.28 46.63
CA LEU A 681 -18.22 -5.54 47.38
C LEU A 681 -19.19 -6.57 46.76
N ASP A 682 -20.35 -6.11 46.30
CA ASP A 682 -21.31 -6.90 45.53
C ASP A 682 -20.71 -7.44 44.21
N GLN A 683 -19.93 -6.62 43.50
CA GLN A 683 -19.24 -7.02 42.27
C GLN A 683 -18.17 -8.09 42.54
N LEU A 684 -17.39 -7.96 43.61
CA LEU A 684 -16.41 -8.98 44.02
C LEU A 684 -17.10 -10.34 44.26
N ILE A 685 -18.25 -10.38 44.93
CA ILE A 685 -19.02 -11.63 45.09
C ILE A 685 -19.60 -12.14 43.75
N LYS A 686 -20.11 -11.26 42.89
CA LYS A 686 -20.63 -11.63 41.56
C LYS A 686 -19.52 -12.24 40.68
N ILE A 687 -18.29 -11.75 40.80
CA ILE A 687 -17.11 -12.24 40.07
C ILE A 687 -16.55 -13.52 40.72
N SER A 688 -16.55 -13.65 42.05
CA SER A 688 -16.18 -14.90 42.76
C SER A 688 -16.91 -16.13 42.20
N LYS A 689 -18.20 -15.98 41.89
CA LYS A 689 -19.06 -17.03 41.35
C LYS A 689 -18.68 -17.50 39.94
N LYS A 690 -17.85 -16.74 39.20
CA LYS A 690 -17.32 -17.11 37.88
C LYS A 690 -16.03 -17.96 37.98
N TYR A 691 -15.27 -17.86 39.07
CA TYR A 691 -13.97 -18.52 39.23
C TYR A 691 -13.99 -19.51 40.41
N PRO A 692 -14.68 -20.66 40.32
CA PRO A 692 -15.03 -21.49 41.46
C PRO A 692 -13.86 -22.06 42.29
N ASN A 693 -12.66 -22.20 41.71
CA ASN A 693 -11.50 -22.75 42.42
C ASN A 693 -10.61 -21.69 43.10
N LEU A 694 -10.61 -20.44 42.62
CA LEU A 694 -9.71 -19.36 43.08
C LEU A 694 -10.46 -18.16 43.67
N GLY A 695 -11.72 -17.94 43.27
CA GLY A 695 -12.51 -16.76 43.57
C GLY A 695 -12.59 -16.43 45.05
N ASP A 696 -12.94 -17.40 45.90
CA ASP A 696 -13.06 -17.21 47.35
C ASP A 696 -11.76 -16.73 48.01
N LYS A 697 -10.60 -17.19 47.52
CA LYS A 697 -9.27 -16.79 48.03
C LYS A 697 -8.83 -15.44 47.45
N LEU A 698 -9.16 -15.15 46.19
CA LEU A 698 -8.95 -13.84 45.58
C LEU A 698 -9.81 -12.78 46.28
N VAL A 699 -11.09 -13.02 46.50
CA VAL A 699 -12.00 -12.08 47.17
C VAL A 699 -11.52 -11.76 48.59
N TYR A 700 -11.15 -12.77 49.38
CA TYR A 700 -10.53 -12.54 50.69
C TYR A 700 -9.31 -11.62 50.60
N MET A 701 -8.36 -11.93 49.71
CA MET A 701 -7.15 -11.10 49.50
C MET A 701 -7.48 -9.68 49.00
N THR A 702 -8.52 -9.52 48.17
CA THR A 702 -8.94 -8.19 47.68
C THR A 702 -9.58 -7.35 48.78
N ILE A 703 -10.38 -7.93 49.67
CA ILE A 703 -11.01 -7.22 50.79
C ILE A 703 -9.92 -6.80 51.79
N ASP A 704 -9.05 -7.74 52.19
CA ASP A 704 -7.89 -7.48 53.05
C ASP A 704 -6.99 -6.37 52.47
N SER A 705 -6.62 -6.46 51.18
CA SER A 705 -5.78 -5.44 50.55
C SER A 705 -6.48 -4.08 50.37
N VAL A 706 -7.82 -4.04 50.26
CA VAL A 706 -8.62 -2.80 50.16
C VAL A 706 -8.79 -2.13 51.54
N TYR A 707 -8.93 -2.93 52.60
CA TYR A 707 -8.92 -2.48 54.00
C TYR A 707 -7.56 -1.87 54.36
N ASN A 708 -6.46 -2.59 54.11
CA ASN A 708 -5.08 -2.13 54.34
C ASN A 708 -4.64 -0.90 53.49
N ASN A 709 -5.53 -0.35 52.63
CA ASN A 709 -5.29 0.85 51.82
C ASN A 709 -6.30 1.98 52.11
N ASP A 710 -7.09 1.89 53.20
CA ASP A 710 -8.09 2.89 53.64
C ASP A 710 -9.17 3.23 52.60
N ILE A 711 -9.50 2.31 51.68
CA ILE A 711 -10.51 2.54 50.61
C ILE A 711 -11.93 2.15 51.06
N VAL A 712 -12.04 1.15 51.93
CA VAL A 712 -13.29 0.71 52.56
C VAL A 712 -13.00 0.48 54.05
N LEU A 713 -13.78 1.10 54.93
CA LEU A 713 -13.64 1.06 56.38
C LEU A 713 -14.35 -0.17 56.97
N GLU A 714 -14.03 -0.49 58.22
CA GLU A 714 -14.62 -1.61 58.96
C GLU A 714 -16.16 -1.52 59.03
N ASP A 715 -16.69 -0.36 59.45
CA ASP A 715 -18.12 -0.02 59.42
C ASP A 715 -18.79 -0.38 58.09
N ASP A 716 -18.13 -0.09 56.96
CA ASP A 716 -18.69 -0.30 55.63
C ASP A 716 -18.86 -1.79 55.33
N ILE A 717 -17.86 -2.59 55.71
CA ILE A 717 -17.85 -4.05 55.52
C ILE A 717 -18.89 -4.71 56.44
N LEU A 718 -18.97 -4.28 57.69
CA LEU A 718 -19.92 -4.80 58.67
C LEU A 718 -21.38 -4.50 58.27
N ASN A 719 -21.68 -3.24 57.91
CA ASN A 719 -23.02 -2.85 57.46
C ASN A 719 -23.43 -3.60 56.19
N TRP A 720 -22.55 -3.68 55.18
CA TRP A 720 -22.83 -4.44 53.95
C TRP A 720 -23.03 -5.94 54.22
N PHE A 721 -22.24 -6.55 55.12
CA PHE A 721 -22.39 -7.97 55.45
C PHE A 721 -23.75 -8.26 56.10
N ASP A 722 -24.21 -7.40 57.02
CA ASP A 722 -25.50 -7.59 57.69
C ASP A 722 -26.70 -7.34 56.78
N GLU A 723 -26.60 -6.44 55.80
CA GLU A 723 -27.60 -6.33 54.72
C GLU A 723 -27.64 -7.59 53.83
N ASN A 724 -26.49 -8.21 53.54
CA ASN A 724 -26.34 -9.26 52.51
C ASN A 724 -26.23 -10.72 53.03
N GLN A 725 -26.32 -10.99 54.35
CA GLN A 725 -26.04 -12.31 54.97
C GLN A 725 -26.57 -13.55 54.22
N LYS A 726 -27.73 -13.45 53.54
CA LYS A 726 -28.37 -14.56 52.80
C LYS A 726 -27.70 -14.92 51.47
N ASN A 727 -26.92 -13.99 50.88
CA ASN A 727 -26.30 -14.14 49.56
C ASN A 727 -24.84 -14.65 49.61
N ILE A 728 -24.20 -14.56 50.78
CA ILE A 728 -22.77 -14.84 50.98
C ILE A 728 -22.60 -16.30 51.41
N LYS A 729 -21.93 -17.11 50.59
CA LYS A 729 -21.63 -18.53 50.90
C LYS A 729 -20.14 -18.81 51.13
N ASN A 730 -19.29 -17.81 50.92
CA ASN A 730 -17.85 -17.94 50.91
C ASN A 730 -17.31 -18.05 52.35
N GLN A 731 -16.88 -19.25 52.75
CA GLN A 731 -16.47 -19.54 54.13
C GLN A 731 -15.27 -18.72 54.62
N LEU A 732 -14.45 -18.18 53.70
CA LEU A 732 -13.32 -17.30 54.03
C LEU A 732 -13.77 -15.87 54.36
N VAL A 733 -14.81 -15.36 53.69
CA VAL A 733 -15.35 -14.00 53.94
C VAL A 733 -16.06 -13.96 55.29
N VAL A 734 -16.85 -14.98 55.62
CA VAL A 734 -17.51 -15.09 56.95
C VAL A 734 -16.47 -15.08 58.07
N LYS A 735 -15.41 -15.89 57.96
CA LYS A 735 -14.32 -15.92 58.95
C LYS A 735 -13.54 -14.60 59.09
N TYR A 736 -13.51 -13.78 58.04
CA TYR A 736 -12.86 -12.47 58.10
C TYR A 736 -13.76 -11.44 58.81
N VAL A 737 -15.06 -11.45 58.54
CA VAL A 737 -16.03 -10.60 59.26
C VAL A 737 -16.16 -11.03 60.73
N ASP A 738 -16.11 -12.33 61.01
CA ASP A 738 -16.00 -12.84 62.39
C ASP A 738 -14.70 -12.37 63.07
N TRP A 739 -13.59 -12.21 62.33
CA TRP A 739 -12.33 -11.71 62.89
C TRP A 739 -12.39 -10.19 63.19
N LEU A 740 -12.88 -9.38 62.25
CA LEU A 740 -13.09 -7.93 62.43
C LEU A 740 -13.89 -7.63 63.72
N ARG A 741 -15.07 -8.25 63.86
CA ARG A 741 -15.93 -8.13 65.05
C ARG A 741 -15.28 -8.53 66.38
N ASN A 742 -14.27 -9.41 66.36
CA ASN A 742 -13.52 -9.74 67.57
C ASN A 742 -12.40 -8.70 67.83
N ALA A 743 -11.74 -8.19 66.80
CA ALA A 743 -10.72 -7.15 66.92
C ALA A 743 -11.31 -5.84 67.47
N GLU A 744 -12.50 -5.45 67.00
CA GLU A 744 -13.30 -4.35 67.55
C GLU A 744 -13.46 -4.51 69.08
N SER A 745 -13.92 -5.68 69.53
CA SER A 745 -14.17 -5.98 70.95
C SER A 745 -12.93 -6.03 71.83
N GLU A 746 -11.76 -6.41 71.29
CA GLU A 746 -10.49 -6.30 72.02
C GLU A 746 -10.07 -4.82 72.16
N SER A 747 -10.28 -4.01 71.11
CA SER A 747 -9.92 -2.58 71.11
C SER A 747 -10.77 -1.71 72.04
N GLU A 748 -12.06 -2.01 72.22
CA GLU A 748 -12.89 -1.34 73.23
C GLU A 748 -12.39 -1.67 74.65
N SER A 749 -11.94 -2.92 74.88
CA SER A 749 -11.54 -3.38 76.22
C SER A 749 -10.25 -2.76 76.74
N GLU A 750 -9.30 -2.37 75.88
CA GLU A 750 -8.07 -1.68 76.31
C GLU A 750 -8.27 -0.20 76.67
N ASN A 751 -9.42 0.40 76.32
CA ASN A 751 -9.71 1.82 76.60
C ASN A 751 -10.40 2.07 77.95
N ASP A 752 -11.01 1.06 78.57
CA ASP A 752 -11.76 1.19 79.83
C ASP A 752 -10.88 1.02 81.10
N ASP A 753 -9.67 0.45 80.99
CA ASP A 753 -8.69 0.30 82.09
C ASP A 753 -7.82 1.58 82.29
N GLY A 754 -8.39 2.76 82.03
CA GLY A 754 -7.66 4.01 81.72
C GLY A 754 -7.89 5.27 82.59
N GLU A 755 -8.68 5.24 83.67
CA GLU A 755 -8.85 6.36 84.65
C GLU A 755 -8.47 6.00 86.11
#